data_AF-A0A966YEB3-F1
#
_entry.id   AF-A0A966YEB3-F1
#
_cell.length_a   1.000
_cell.length_b   1.000
_cell.length_c   1.000
_cell.angle_alpha   90.00
_cell.angle_beta   90.00
_cell.angle_gamma   90.00
#
_symmetry.space_group_name_H-M   'P 1'
#
loop_
_entity.id
_entity.type
_entity.pdbx_description
1 polymer ?
#
loop_
_entity_poly.entity_id
_entity_poly.type
_entity_poly.pdbx_seq_one_letter_code
_entity_poly.pdbx_strand_id
1 'polypeptide(L)'
;CVNLRTGESIWERPRNDHLLVAGIVDRSVILVGQQQVTAISLDDGQERWEQPTRFADQQVCGRPLITDTRLFVPLTTPAVAEIDLADGKLIGTSLGRGESLPGNLVAHRGEIISQGVDSLDVFHQTVPLKRAVETAIAANSEDPWAVGWRGELRLAAGETATGLNDIRQAHGADGLRPAPAVVSRAIRFALRHDFAAASSRWQEGAATAESPEDAADILRQAIAGFLAAGDAASGWQVCQQLLTLPAVDPRDDAGSQLIADPQDEHLMLSANRWLQRQLKRLVATGAATEPSGNRTSGVPAQITATVEAAVEAAAAIDSLPQRITAAELVLERFGDHPSVTPARSLLAAAMQQQVAAAVGMARQNLQLELELLVLRQGEPLDRLAPTTPATAVAAAWPVGEVTVRDDPQPENAEIIRNRLAIPLIHTASSSFPEASLETDGSNLLLKDRFGRPIGGGIPLTGDPANSAWRQQISRITRSQVSQATLIGRILLLTTTDELVVFEISDSDAVEHRMLWIMRNPYADSVNTQQIVQGESAQDRLVRQLGVRPLGMQHGQPHHRQVQRTPFFRTGLPRLTGVPIIYDHTLELRDLQTGRLLWQRRQLPDRAEAFGDDVVVCVAGPDGKDSLLLSTADGHLLAKHDLPPQDERLAVAGRRLLILEAGEESPDSDEVGLTSLDALNLSRTEAGSCKSNARGYADPSGVFFTVSTAGQLTAIDVAAGRTIFVSELPEPPAGLTEVRVLPWEDRYLILVGRTETAEERDRFDGIRAVNRFGVNRFGNIVETSLLYAVDRLAGDMLWPRPASIQRHILHVGQPAGLPVLVFARQLQMNRNARQVPDQPRHSLLCLDKRT
;
A
#
# COMPACT_ATOMS: atom_id res chain seq x y z
N CYS A 1 -28.46 19.73 31.69
CA CYS A 1 -29.45 20.81 31.62
C CYS A 1 -29.43 21.56 32.91
N VAL A 2 -29.43 22.89 32.87
CA VAL A 2 -29.43 23.73 34.08
C VAL A 2 -30.65 24.63 34.08
N ASN A 3 -31.20 24.89 35.26
CA ASN A 3 -32.24 25.87 35.43
C ASN A 3 -31.68 27.25 35.11
N LEU A 4 -32.27 27.94 34.13
CA LEU A 4 -31.77 29.24 33.66
C LEU A 4 -31.75 30.32 34.76
N ARG A 5 -32.63 30.22 35.76
CA ARG A 5 -32.77 31.21 36.84
C ARG A 5 -31.89 30.89 38.04
N THR A 6 -31.76 29.62 38.42
CA THR A 6 -31.02 29.21 39.64
C THR A 6 -29.63 28.66 39.35
N GLY A 7 -29.35 28.23 38.11
CA GLY A 7 -28.11 27.55 37.73
C GLY A 7 -28.04 26.09 38.18
N GLU A 8 -29.07 25.57 38.87
CA GLU A 8 -29.09 24.21 39.39
C GLU A 8 -29.22 23.18 38.26
N SER A 9 -28.49 22.06 38.38
CA SER A 9 -28.56 20.94 37.43
C SER A 9 -29.94 20.28 37.51
N ILE A 10 -30.67 20.24 36.39
CA ILE A 10 -31.97 19.58 36.26
C ILE A 10 -31.76 18.10 35.92
N TRP A 11 -30.89 17.82 34.94
CA TRP A 11 -30.52 16.47 34.50
C TRP A 11 -29.21 16.50 33.73
N GLU A 12 -28.52 15.35 33.66
CA GLU A 12 -27.26 15.18 32.96
C GLU A 12 -27.30 13.93 32.07
N ARG A 13 -26.69 14.00 30.88
CA ARG A 13 -26.63 12.89 29.91
C ARG A 13 -25.26 12.91 29.21
N PRO A 14 -24.62 11.74 28.98
CA PRO A 14 -23.38 11.67 28.21
C PRO A 14 -23.59 12.11 26.75
N ARG A 15 -22.57 12.75 26.16
CA ARG A 15 -22.64 13.33 24.81
C ARG A 15 -22.80 12.29 23.70
N ASN A 16 -22.13 11.13 23.82
CA ASN A 16 -22.09 10.09 22.80
C ASN A 16 -21.72 10.67 21.40
N ASP A 17 -22.39 10.22 20.34
CA ASP A 17 -22.17 10.66 18.95
C ASP A 17 -22.79 12.03 18.59
N HIS A 18 -23.42 12.72 19.55
CA HIS A 18 -24.07 14.01 19.29
C HIS A 18 -23.04 15.13 19.07
N LEU A 19 -23.09 15.74 17.89
CA LEU A 19 -22.23 16.82 17.46
C LEU A 19 -22.69 18.15 18.06
N LEU A 20 -23.98 18.45 18.02
CA LEU A 20 -24.54 19.75 18.41
C LEU A 20 -25.99 19.69 18.91
N VAL A 21 -26.41 20.76 19.59
CA VAL A 21 -27.81 21.06 19.90
C VAL A 21 -28.37 21.96 18.81
N ALA A 22 -29.35 21.49 18.05
CA ALA A 22 -29.95 22.25 16.95
C ALA A 22 -30.91 23.33 17.48
N GLY A 23 -31.63 23.05 18.57
CA GLY A 23 -32.54 24.00 19.19
C GLY A 23 -33.49 23.34 20.19
N ILE A 24 -34.45 24.11 20.66
CA ILE A 24 -35.52 23.65 21.55
C ILE A 24 -36.87 23.98 20.89
N VAL A 25 -37.72 22.97 20.70
CA VAL A 25 -39.06 23.07 20.11
C VAL A 25 -40.01 22.20 20.93
N ASP A 26 -41.18 22.72 21.31
CA ASP A 26 -42.21 21.99 22.07
C ASP A 26 -41.70 21.26 23.34
N ARG A 27 -40.83 21.95 24.10
CA ARG A 27 -40.15 21.38 25.29
C ARG A 27 -39.30 20.13 24.98
N SER A 28 -38.91 19.95 23.73
CA SER A 28 -37.90 18.98 23.29
C SER A 28 -36.60 19.72 22.97
N VAL A 29 -35.47 19.21 23.45
CA VAL A 29 -34.13 19.59 22.98
C VAL A 29 -33.79 18.68 21.79
N ILE A 30 -33.49 19.28 20.64
CA ILE A 30 -33.13 18.56 19.42
C ILE A 30 -31.61 18.44 19.32
N LEU A 31 -31.12 17.22 19.34
CA LEU A 31 -29.70 16.86 19.25
C LEU A 31 -29.41 16.26 17.88
N VAL A 32 -28.27 16.63 17.30
CA VAL A 32 -27.82 16.13 15.99
C VAL A 32 -26.44 15.50 16.16
N GLY A 33 -26.31 14.23 15.81
CA GLY A 33 -25.07 13.43 15.80
C GLY A 33 -24.57 13.09 14.40
N GLN A 34 -23.46 12.35 14.30
CA GLN A 34 -22.96 11.89 13.00
C GLN A 34 -23.91 10.86 12.38
N GLN A 35 -24.46 9.97 13.21
CA GLN A 35 -25.27 8.82 12.78
C GLN A 35 -26.76 8.89 13.18
N GLN A 36 -27.21 9.92 13.90
CA GLN A 36 -28.61 10.08 14.31
C GLN A 36 -29.02 11.51 14.68
N VAL A 37 -30.32 11.80 14.61
CA VAL A 37 -30.98 12.97 15.22
C VAL A 37 -31.89 12.46 16.34
N THR A 38 -31.83 13.10 17.50
CA THR A 38 -32.57 12.67 18.69
C THR A 38 -33.29 13.86 19.31
N ALA A 39 -34.56 13.69 19.67
CA ALA A 39 -35.29 14.63 20.50
C ALA A 39 -35.38 14.11 21.94
N ILE A 40 -34.97 14.94 22.89
CA ILE A 40 -35.06 14.62 24.32
C ILE A 40 -35.96 15.64 25.03
N SER A 41 -36.68 15.25 26.06
CA SER A 41 -37.48 16.19 26.82
C SER A 41 -36.59 17.16 27.60
N LEU A 42 -36.93 18.44 27.56
CA LEU A 42 -36.29 19.47 28.36
C LEU A 42 -36.49 19.25 29.87
N ASP A 43 -37.52 18.51 30.26
CA ASP A 43 -37.97 18.37 31.64
C ASP A 43 -37.18 17.33 32.43
N ASP A 44 -36.90 16.18 31.81
CA ASP A 44 -36.26 15.04 32.47
C ASP A 44 -35.08 14.43 31.68
N GLY A 45 -34.79 14.93 30.48
CA GLY A 45 -33.72 14.43 29.61
C GLY A 45 -34.02 13.07 28.96
N GLN A 46 -35.25 12.55 29.11
CA GLN A 46 -35.67 11.31 28.47
C GLN A 46 -35.89 11.50 26.98
N GLU A 47 -35.59 10.45 26.23
CA GLU A 47 -35.77 10.44 24.78
C GLU A 47 -37.25 10.41 24.40
N ARG A 48 -37.64 11.27 23.46
CA ARG A 48 -38.98 11.28 22.88
C ARG A 48 -39.01 10.50 21.57
N TRP A 49 -38.01 10.71 20.73
CA TRP A 49 -37.81 9.98 19.49
C TRP A 49 -36.35 10.06 19.03
N GLU A 50 -35.98 9.09 18.19
CA GLU A 50 -34.69 9.03 17.50
C GLU A 50 -34.92 8.70 16.03
N GLN A 51 -34.16 9.37 15.17
CA GLN A 51 -34.12 9.13 13.74
C GLN A 51 -32.66 8.89 13.31
N PRO A 52 -32.30 7.66 12.88
CA PRO A 52 -30.99 7.40 12.32
C PRO A 52 -30.73 8.31 11.10
N THR A 53 -29.53 8.90 11.03
CA THR A 53 -29.09 9.71 9.88
C THR A 53 -28.42 8.86 8.80
N ARG A 54 -28.58 7.52 8.83
CA ARG A 54 -28.21 6.63 7.72
C ARG A 54 -29.12 6.85 6.52
N PHE A 55 -29.07 8.06 5.97
CA PHE A 55 -29.62 8.41 4.68
C PHE A 55 -28.70 7.77 3.64
N ALA A 56 -28.90 6.49 3.32
CA ALA A 56 -28.09 5.76 2.34
C ALA A 56 -26.55 5.93 2.54
N ASP A 57 -26.05 5.62 3.74
CA ASP A 57 -24.61 5.67 4.13
C ASP A 57 -23.95 7.07 4.20
N GLN A 58 -24.75 8.12 4.38
CA GLN A 58 -24.31 9.52 4.44
C GLN A 58 -24.20 10.05 5.89
N GLN A 59 -23.39 11.09 6.10
CA GLN A 59 -23.20 11.75 7.40
C GLN A 59 -23.73 13.18 7.38
N VAL A 60 -24.02 13.74 8.56
CA VAL A 60 -24.34 15.17 8.73
C VAL A 60 -23.09 16.02 8.51
N CYS A 61 -23.18 17.07 7.70
CA CYS A 61 -22.08 18.02 7.49
C CYS A 61 -22.54 19.47 7.67
N GLY A 62 -21.80 20.30 8.40
CA GLY A 62 -22.20 21.70 8.63
C GLY A 62 -23.26 21.87 9.73
N ARG A 63 -24.04 22.96 9.66
CA ARG A 63 -24.99 23.35 10.72
C ARG A 63 -26.44 23.29 10.24
N PRO A 64 -27.31 22.54 10.93
CA PRO A 64 -28.71 22.39 10.54
C PRO A 64 -29.52 23.67 10.79
N LEU A 65 -30.62 23.80 10.08
CA LEU A 65 -31.62 24.84 10.25
C LEU A 65 -32.85 24.24 10.94
N ILE A 66 -33.25 24.82 12.07
CA ILE A 66 -34.46 24.43 12.79
C ILE A 66 -35.57 25.47 12.60
N THR A 67 -36.80 24.99 12.49
CA THR A 67 -38.03 25.78 12.47
C THR A 67 -38.99 25.24 13.52
N ASP A 68 -40.19 25.84 13.66
CA ASP A 68 -41.18 25.40 14.64
C ASP A 68 -41.70 23.96 14.39
N THR A 69 -41.61 23.45 13.16
CA THR A 69 -42.17 22.14 12.78
C THR A 69 -41.19 21.22 12.06
N ARG A 70 -40.09 21.75 11.54
CA ARG A 70 -39.13 21.04 10.70
C ARG A 70 -37.70 21.24 11.15
N LEU A 71 -36.89 20.20 10.97
CA LEU A 71 -35.43 20.28 11.02
C LEU A 71 -34.86 19.97 9.63
N PHE A 72 -34.03 20.87 9.13
CA PHE A 72 -33.28 20.70 7.88
C PHE A 72 -31.84 20.35 8.20
N VAL A 73 -31.39 19.18 7.73
CA VAL A 73 -30.09 18.60 8.05
C VAL A 73 -29.24 18.51 6.78
N PRO A 74 -28.13 19.26 6.69
CA PRO A 74 -27.18 19.15 5.58
C PRO A 74 -26.39 17.83 5.63
N LEU A 75 -26.21 17.17 4.47
CA LEU A 75 -25.62 15.84 4.34
C LEU A 75 -24.38 15.79 3.43
N THR A 76 -23.53 14.77 3.62
CA THR A 76 -22.32 14.54 2.82
C THR A 76 -22.58 14.12 1.37
N THR A 77 -23.81 13.71 1.03
CA THR A 77 -24.25 13.76 -0.36
C THR A 77 -24.92 15.11 -0.53
N PRO A 78 -24.52 15.94 -1.51
CA PRO A 78 -24.92 17.33 -1.58
C PRO A 78 -26.44 17.50 -1.62
N ALA A 79 -27.05 17.54 -0.45
CA ALA A 79 -28.47 17.37 -0.20
C ALA A 79 -28.81 17.83 1.23
N VAL A 80 -30.08 18.18 1.44
CA VAL A 80 -30.65 18.58 2.72
C VAL A 80 -31.81 17.67 3.05
N ALA A 81 -31.71 16.92 4.14
CA ALA A 81 -32.80 16.11 4.69
C ALA A 81 -33.78 16.99 5.48
N GLU A 82 -35.08 16.77 5.30
CA GLU A 82 -36.15 17.43 6.04
C GLU A 82 -36.79 16.43 7.01
N ILE A 83 -36.75 16.73 8.30
CA ILE A 83 -37.29 15.89 9.38
C ILE A 83 -38.47 16.61 10.04
N ASP A 84 -39.57 15.88 10.25
CA ASP A 84 -40.71 16.34 11.04
C ASP A 84 -40.35 16.34 12.53
N LEU A 85 -40.47 17.49 13.20
CA LEU A 85 -40.15 17.57 14.62
C LEU A 85 -41.21 16.95 15.52
N ALA A 86 -42.42 16.72 15.01
CA ALA A 86 -43.52 16.16 15.80
C ALA A 86 -43.29 14.68 16.14
N ASP A 87 -42.79 13.89 15.18
CA ASP A 87 -42.60 12.45 15.33
C ASP A 87 -41.20 11.95 14.89
N GLY A 88 -40.31 12.86 14.49
CA GLY A 88 -38.94 12.53 14.10
C GLY A 88 -38.79 11.95 12.70
N LYS A 89 -39.86 11.83 11.92
CA LYS A 89 -39.79 11.14 10.62
C LYS A 89 -39.12 11.99 9.54
N LEU A 90 -38.31 11.33 8.73
CA LEU A 90 -37.82 11.89 7.47
C LEU A 90 -38.99 12.12 6.50
N ILE A 91 -39.12 13.35 6.03
CA ILE A 91 -40.16 13.78 5.09
C ILE A 91 -39.66 13.65 3.66
N GLY A 92 -38.40 14.01 3.45
CA GLY A 92 -37.74 13.91 2.16
C GLY A 92 -36.33 14.49 2.20
N THR A 93 -35.63 14.32 1.10
CA THR A 93 -34.28 14.86 0.88
C THR A 93 -34.29 15.75 -0.35
N SER A 94 -33.92 17.01 -0.18
CA SER A 94 -33.75 17.95 -1.29
C SER A 94 -32.32 17.87 -1.78
N LEU A 95 -32.11 17.40 -3.01
CA LEU A 95 -30.78 17.40 -3.63
C LEU A 95 -30.32 18.83 -3.94
N GLY A 96 -29.07 19.12 -3.64
CA GLY A 96 -28.37 20.35 -4.02
C GLY A 96 -28.03 20.33 -5.50
N ARG A 97 -27.81 21.52 -6.08
CA ARG A 97 -27.51 21.66 -7.52
C ARG A 97 -26.03 21.51 -7.87
N GLY A 98 -25.14 21.51 -6.88
CA GLY A 98 -23.69 21.39 -7.05
C GLY A 98 -23.13 20.14 -6.39
N GLU A 99 -21.84 19.88 -6.62
CA GLU A 99 -21.08 18.85 -5.90
C GLU A 99 -20.58 19.36 -4.53
N SER A 100 -20.68 20.67 -4.30
CA SER A 100 -20.27 21.30 -3.05
C SER A 100 -21.11 20.77 -1.89
N LEU A 101 -20.42 20.28 -0.86
CA LEU A 101 -21.06 19.84 0.37
C LEU A 101 -21.85 20.99 0.99
N PRO A 102 -23.13 20.77 1.33
CA PRO A 102 -23.91 21.72 2.09
C PRO A 102 -23.21 22.03 3.41
N GLY A 103 -23.12 23.31 3.74
CA GLY A 103 -22.47 23.76 4.95
C GLY A 103 -23.50 24.21 5.98
N ASN A 104 -23.44 25.47 6.38
CA ASN A 104 -24.35 26.02 7.36
C ASN A 104 -25.63 26.48 6.67
N LEU A 105 -26.77 25.96 7.13
CA LEU A 105 -28.08 26.32 6.58
C LEU A 105 -28.63 27.58 7.26
N VAL A 106 -29.17 28.49 6.45
CA VAL A 106 -29.80 29.74 6.86
C VAL A 106 -31.10 29.93 6.10
N ALA A 107 -32.19 30.24 6.82
CA ALA A 107 -33.45 30.62 6.17
C ALA A 107 -33.43 32.09 5.76
N HIS A 108 -33.75 32.38 4.50
CA HIS A 108 -33.95 33.75 4.01
C HIS A 108 -35.10 33.81 3.00
N ARG A 109 -36.11 34.64 3.24
CA ARG A 109 -37.24 34.88 2.31
C ARG A 109 -37.95 33.62 1.77
N GLY A 110 -38.06 32.59 2.60
CA GLY A 110 -38.70 31.32 2.22
C GLY A 110 -37.78 30.34 1.48
N GLU A 111 -36.49 30.66 1.37
CA GLU A 111 -35.45 29.81 0.80
C GLU A 111 -34.48 29.36 1.91
N ILE A 112 -33.82 28.22 1.68
CA ILE A 112 -32.77 27.70 2.55
C ILE A 112 -31.45 27.91 1.84
N ILE A 113 -30.64 28.83 2.36
CA ILE A 113 -29.30 29.11 1.85
C ILE A 113 -28.31 28.23 2.60
N SER A 114 -27.49 27.49 1.87
CA SER A 114 -26.36 26.72 2.39
C SER A 114 -25.07 27.47 2.15
N GLN A 115 -24.35 27.80 3.21
CA GLN A 115 -23.03 28.42 3.14
C GLN A 115 -21.95 27.36 3.39
N GLY A 116 -21.22 26.97 2.34
CA GLY A 116 -20.01 26.15 2.41
C GLY A 116 -18.77 26.98 2.75
N VAL A 117 -17.59 26.35 2.72
CA VAL A 117 -16.30 27.04 2.94
C VAL A 117 -15.97 27.96 1.76
N ASP A 118 -16.33 27.54 0.55
CA ASP A 118 -16.06 28.19 -0.74
C ASP A 118 -17.31 28.29 -1.64
N SER A 119 -18.48 27.86 -1.16
CA SER A 119 -19.73 27.83 -1.92
C SER A 119 -20.90 28.52 -1.20
N LEU A 120 -21.86 28.99 -1.99
CA LEU A 120 -23.16 29.45 -1.51
C LEU A 120 -24.25 28.85 -2.41
N ASP A 121 -25.08 27.97 -1.84
CA ASP A 121 -26.16 27.28 -2.55
C ASP A 121 -27.52 27.68 -2.01
N VAL A 122 -28.55 27.65 -2.86
CA VAL A 122 -29.93 27.96 -2.47
C VAL A 122 -30.84 26.76 -2.77
N PHE A 123 -31.44 26.25 -1.70
CA PHE A 123 -32.44 25.19 -1.72
C PHE A 123 -33.82 25.83 -1.64
N HIS A 124 -34.67 25.48 -2.60
CA HIS A 124 -36.03 26.02 -2.69
C HIS A 124 -37.01 24.92 -2.31
N GLN A 125 -38.05 25.29 -1.56
CA GLN A 125 -39.15 24.37 -1.33
C GLN A 125 -39.87 24.09 -2.66
N THR A 126 -40.01 22.82 -3.02
CA THR A 126 -40.50 22.39 -4.34
C THR A 126 -41.91 22.91 -4.63
N VAL A 127 -42.80 22.93 -3.64
CA VAL A 127 -44.21 23.33 -3.83
C VAL A 127 -44.37 24.84 -4.08
N PRO A 128 -43.80 25.76 -3.26
CA PRO A 128 -43.80 27.19 -3.56
C PRO A 128 -43.13 27.54 -4.88
N LEU A 129 -41.97 26.93 -5.18
CA LEU A 129 -41.25 27.18 -6.43
C LEU A 129 -42.09 26.78 -7.64
N LYS A 130 -42.70 25.59 -7.61
CA LYS A 130 -43.57 25.13 -8.70
C LYS A 130 -44.73 26.09 -8.96
N ARG A 131 -45.39 26.60 -7.91
CA ARG A 131 -46.47 27.61 -8.05
C ARG A 131 -45.97 28.92 -8.64
N ALA A 132 -44.80 29.39 -8.23
CA ALA A 132 -44.20 30.61 -8.77
C ALA A 132 -43.87 30.46 -10.27
N VAL A 133 -43.30 29.30 -10.66
CA VAL A 133 -43.02 28.95 -12.05
C VAL A 133 -44.30 28.86 -12.87
N GLU A 134 -45.34 28.19 -12.38
CA GLU A 134 -46.66 28.09 -13.05
C GLU A 134 -47.30 29.47 -13.26
N THR A 135 -47.22 30.35 -12.25
CA THR A 135 -47.74 31.71 -12.31
C THR A 135 -46.99 32.56 -13.35
N ALA A 136 -45.66 32.48 -13.36
CA ALA A 136 -44.83 33.21 -14.31
C ALA A 136 -45.05 32.73 -15.75
N ILE A 137 -45.14 31.42 -15.98
CA ILE A 137 -45.44 30.83 -17.30
C ILE A 137 -46.83 31.25 -17.80
N ALA A 138 -47.83 31.33 -16.91
CA ALA A 138 -49.17 31.78 -17.28
C ALA A 138 -49.19 33.25 -17.70
N ALA A 139 -48.32 34.09 -17.14
CA ALA A 139 -48.18 35.50 -17.51
C ALA A 139 -47.35 35.69 -18.80
N ASN A 140 -46.25 34.94 -18.93
CA ASN A 140 -45.39 34.92 -20.11
C ASN A 140 -44.82 33.51 -20.31
N SER A 141 -45.27 32.82 -21.36
CA SER A 141 -44.88 31.44 -21.64
C SER A 141 -43.40 31.27 -22.00
N GLU A 142 -42.72 32.35 -22.36
CA GLU A 142 -41.30 32.38 -22.74
C GLU A 142 -40.41 33.11 -21.73
N ASP A 143 -40.91 33.39 -20.51
CA ASP A 143 -40.07 33.98 -19.45
C ASP A 143 -38.84 33.10 -19.20
N PRO A 144 -37.60 33.59 -19.49
CA PRO A 144 -36.39 32.79 -19.36
C PRO A 144 -36.18 32.22 -17.96
N TRP A 145 -36.58 32.97 -16.91
CA TRP A 145 -36.50 32.49 -15.53
C TRP A 145 -37.45 31.32 -15.32
N ALA A 146 -38.71 31.48 -15.71
CA ALA A 146 -39.72 30.46 -15.49
C ALA A 146 -39.45 29.18 -16.32
N VAL A 147 -38.97 29.34 -17.55
CA VAL A 147 -38.57 28.23 -18.43
C VAL A 147 -37.35 27.50 -17.85
N GLY A 148 -36.34 28.23 -17.36
CA GLY A 148 -35.14 27.62 -16.77
C GLY A 148 -35.49 26.78 -15.54
N TRP A 149 -36.30 27.33 -14.64
CA TRP A 149 -36.76 26.63 -13.44
C TRP A 149 -37.71 25.48 -13.71
N ARG A 150 -38.57 25.58 -14.73
CA ARG A 150 -39.37 24.45 -15.19
C ARG A 150 -38.47 23.31 -15.66
N GLY A 151 -37.40 23.63 -16.38
CA GLY A 151 -36.42 22.67 -16.84
C GLY A 151 -35.71 21.94 -15.69
N GLU A 152 -35.25 22.69 -14.68
CA GLU A 152 -34.62 22.14 -13.46
C GLU A 152 -35.59 21.23 -12.69
N LEU A 153 -36.86 21.64 -12.52
CA LEU A 153 -37.89 20.82 -11.87
C LEU A 153 -38.18 19.53 -12.65
N ARG A 154 -38.17 19.58 -13.98
CA ARG A 154 -38.35 18.42 -14.86
C ARG A 154 -37.19 17.44 -14.76
N LEU A 155 -35.95 17.94 -14.75
CA LEU A 155 -34.76 17.10 -14.52
C LEU A 155 -34.86 16.36 -13.19
N ALA A 156 -35.21 17.06 -12.11
CA ALA A 156 -35.39 16.45 -10.79
C ALA A 156 -36.53 15.42 -10.74
N ALA A 157 -37.54 15.57 -11.60
CA ALA A 157 -38.67 14.63 -11.70
C ALA A 157 -38.40 13.44 -12.64
N GLY A 158 -37.22 13.36 -13.27
CA GLY A 158 -36.88 12.33 -14.26
C GLY A 158 -37.43 12.60 -15.67
N GLU A 159 -38.03 13.77 -15.92
CA GLU A 159 -38.41 14.25 -17.25
C GLU A 159 -37.18 14.83 -17.98
N THR A 160 -36.15 14.01 -18.17
CA THR A 160 -34.79 14.44 -18.51
C THR A 160 -34.72 15.22 -19.83
N ALA A 161 -35.28 14.66 -20.91
CA ALA A 161 -35.17 15.24 -22.24
C ALA A 161 -35.90 16.59 -22.37
N THR A 162 -37.08 16.73 -21.77
CA THR A 162 -37.84 17.99 -21.74
C THR A 162 -37.18 19.01 -20.81
N GLY A 163 -36.64 18.56 -19.67
CA GLY A 163 -35.89 19.39 -18.74
C GLY A 163 -34.65 20.02 -19.36
N LEU A 164 -33.82 19.22 -20.06
CA LEU A 164 -32.64 19.72 -20.77
C LEU A 164 -33.01 20.74 -21.87
N ASN A 165 -34.09 20.49 -22.62
CA ASN A 165 -34.53 21.42 -23.66
C ASN A 165 -34.99 22.77 -23.08
N ASP A 166 -35.71 22.76 -21.96
CA ASP A 166 -36.12 23.97 -21.25
C ASP A 166 -34.91 24.77 -20.74
N ILE A 167 -33.94 24.10 -20.10
CA ILE A 167 -32.72 24.76 -19.60
C ILE A 167 -31.94 25.39 -20.76
N ARG A 168 -31.79 24.66 -21.87
CA ARG A 168 -31.12 25.18 -23.08
C ARG A 168 -31.85 26.37 -23.69
N GLN A 169 -33.19 26.37 -23.67
CA GLN A 169 -33.99 27.50 -24.15
C GLN A 169 -33.79 28.73 -23.25
N ALA A 170 -33.84 28.54 -21.94
CA ALA A 170 -33.68 29.60 -20.95
C ALA A 170 -32.28 30.23 -20.92
N HIS A 171 -31.25 29.43 -21.21
CA HIS A 171 -29.84 29.81 -21.19
C HIS A 171 -29.23 29.91 -22.60
N GLY A 172 -30.03 30.23 -23.62
CA GLY A 172 -29.56 30.48 -24.98
C GLY A 172 -28.77 31.80 -25.14
N ALA A 173 -28.50 32.20 -26.39
CA ALA A 173 -27.71 33.41 -26.69
C ALA A 173 -28.30 34.71 -26.09
N ASP A 174 -29.63 34.81 -26.06
CA ASP A 174 -30.40 35.93 -25.51
C ASP A 174 -31.02 35.61 -24.12
N GLY A 175 -30.62 34.47 -23.52
CA GLY A 175 -31.18 33.93 -22.28
C GLY A 175 -30.49 34.43 -21.00
N LEU A 176 -30.79 33.78 -19.88
CA LEU A 176 -30.19 34.06 -18.58
C LEU A 176 -28.68 33.73 -18.56
N ARG A 177 -27.88 34.66 -18.02
CA ARG A 177 -26.44 34.46 -17.77
C ARG A 177 -26.20 34.02 -16.31
N PRO A 178 -25.19 33.17 -16.03
CA PRO A 178 -24.28 32.52 -16.97
C PRO A 178 -24.97 31.35 -17.69
N ALA A 179 -24.83 31.31 -19.01
CA ALA A 179 -25.56 30.38 -19.87
C ALA A 179 -24.86 29.02 -20.07
N PRO A 180 -23.56 28.98 -20.45
CA PRO A 180 -22.88 27.71 -20.74
C PRO A 180 -22.73 26.79 -19.52
N ALA A 181 -22.38 27.36 -18.37
CA ALA A 181 -22.17 26.64 -17.11
C ALA A 181 -23.41 25.85 -16.65
N VAL A 182 -24.58 26.49 -16.73
CA VAL A 182 -25.84 25.89 -16.29
C VAL A 182 -26.23 24.73 -17.21
N VAL A 183 -26.08 24.91 -18.53
CA VAL A 183 -26.33 23.84 -19.51
C VAL A 183 -25.36 22.67 -19.30
N SER A 184 -24.07 22.94 -19.13
CA SER A 184 -23.05 21.92 -18.85
C SER A 184 -23.39 21.11 -17.59
N ARG A 185 -23.71 21.79 -16.48
CA ARG A 185 -24.09 21.16 -15.22
C ARG A 185 -25.35 20.32 -15.34
N ALA A 186 -26.36 20.82 -16.05
CA ALA A 186 -27.60 20.09 -16.32
C ALA A 186 -27.34 18.82 -17.14
N ILE A 187 -26.49 18.88 -18.17
CA ILE A 187 -26.10 17.72 -18.98
C ILE A 187 -25.30 16.71 -18.13
N ARG A 188 -24.35 17.17 -17.31
CA ARG A 188 -23.60 16.32 -16.37
C ARG A 188 -24.54 15.58 -15.41
N PHE A 189 -25.49 16.29 -14.80
CA PHE A 189 -26.52 15.68 -13.95
C PHE A 189 -27.33 14.63 -14.73
N ALA A 190 -27.82 14.98 -15.91
CA ALA A 190 -28.62 14.08 -16.74
C ALA A 190 -27.86 12.82 -17.17
N LEU A 191 -26.58 12.94 -17.55
CA LEU A 191 -25.74 11.78 -17.90
C LEU A 191 -25.55 10.80 -16.74
N ARG A 192 -25.51 11.28 -15.50
CA ARG A 192 -25.42 10.43 -14.29
C ARG A 192 -26.73 9.73 -13.94
N HIS A 193 -27.85 10.44 -14.07
CA HIS A 193 -29.14 9.97 -13.55
C HIS A 193 -30.04 9.31 -14.60
N ASP A 194 -29.95 9.71 -15.87
CA ASP A 194 -30.71 9.18 -17.00
C ASP A 194 -29.88 9.23 -18.29
N PHE A 195 -28.91 8.32 -18.35
CA PHE A 195 -27.96 8.26 -19.45
C PHE A 195 -28.64 8.07 -20.81
N ALA A 196 -29.71 7.26 -20.88
CA ALA A 196 -30.39 6.99 -22.14
C ALA A 196 -30.96 8.27 -22.77
N ALA A 197 -31.61 9.12 -21.98
CA ALA A 197 -32.16 10.39 -22.46
C ALA A 197 -31.10 11.47 -22.73
N ALA A 198 -29.96 11.41 -22.05
CA ALA A 198 -28.90 12.42 -22.13
C ALA A 198 -27.75 12.05 -23.10
N SER A 199 -27.64 10.79 -23.51
CA SER A 199 -26.50 10.24 -24.27
C SER A 199 -26.18 11.02 -25.55
N SER A 200 -27.15 11.63 -26.23
CA SER A 200 -26.88 12.41 -27.44
C SER A 200 -26.29 13.81 -27.18
N ARG A 201 -26.16 14.23 -25.91
CA ARG A 201 -25.82 15.61 -25.50
C ARG A 201 -24.43 15.74 -24.88
N TRP A 202 -23.64 14.67 -24.80
CA TRP A 202 -22.30 14.73 -24.19
C TRP A 202 -21.36 15.74 -24.88
N GLN A 203 -21.46 15.91 -26.20
CA GLN A 203 -20.65 16.88 -26.95
C GLN A 203 -20.97 18.32 -26.57
N GLU A 204 -22.26 18.64 -26.44
CA GLU A 204 -22.74 19.95 -26.00
C GLU A 204 -22.24 20.23 -24.59
N GLY A 205 -22.43 19.28 -23.66
CA GLY A 205 -22.00 19.42 -22.28
C GLY A 205 -20.49 19.68 -22.16
N ALA A 206 -19.67 18.87 -22.83
CA ALA A 206 -18.22 19.02 -22.80
C ALA A 206 -17.74 20.34 -23.44
N ALA A 207 -18.38 20.82 -24.50
CA ALA A 207 -18.04 22.07 -25.16
C ALA A 207 -18.44 23.32 -24.35
N THR A 208 -19.48 23.21 -23.52
CA THR A 208 -19.98 24.31 -22.67
C THR A 208 -19.45 24.29 -21.24
N ALA A 209 -18.54 23.35 -20.92
CA ALA A 209 -17.95 23.22 -19.59
C ALA A 209 -17.15 24.45 -19.15
N GLU A 210 -17.18 24.75 -17.84
CA GLU A 210 -16.48 25.92 -17.27
C GLU A 210 -14.96 25.72 -17.24
N SER A 211 -14.51 24.47 -17.14
CA SER A 211 -13.10 24.09 -17.09
C SER A 211 -12.81 22.82 -17.90
N PRO A 212 -11.54 22.55 -18.25
CA PRO A 212 -11.13 21.28 -18.84
C PRO A 212 -11.45 20.06 -17.95
N GLU A 213 -11.46 20.24 -16.63
CA GLU A 213 -11.78 19.20 -15.65
C GLU A 213 -13.27 18.84 -15.70
N ASP A 214 -14.15 19.85 -15.76
CA ASP A 214 -15.59 19.64 -15.94
C ASP A 214 -15.90 18.95 -17.28
N ALA A 215 -15.19 19.34 -18.34
CA ALA A 215 -15.29 18.67 -19.63
C ALA A 215 -14.86 17.19 -19.51
N ALA A 216 -13.74 16.92 -18.84
CA ALA A 216 -13.26 15.56 -18.61
C ALA A 216 -14.27 14.72 -17.82
N ASP A 217 -14.92 15.29 -16.80
CA ASP A 217 -15.94 14.60 -16.00
C ASP A 217 -17.19 14.23 -16.78
N ILE A 218 -17.65 15.13 -17.66
CA ILE A 218 -18.75 14.84 -18.59
C ILE A 218 -18.38 13.70 -19.54
N LEU A 219 -17.18 13.76 -20.11
CA LEU A 219 -16.67 12.72 -21.01
C LEU A 219 -16.54 11.38 -20.28
N ARG A 220 -16.04 11.37 -19.03
CA ARG A 220 -15.93 10.15 -18.20
C ARG A 220 -17.29 9.51 -17.93
N GLN A 221 -18.31 10.31 -17.60
CA GLN A 221 -19.67 9.84 -17.41
C GLN A 221 -20.25 9.26 -18.69
N ALA A 222 -20.01 9.93 -19.82
CA ALA A 222 -20.47 9.43 -21.11
C ALA A 222 -19.79 8.11 -21.51
N ILE A 223 -18.48 7.97 -21.31
CA ILE A 223 -17.73 6.71 -21.53
C ILE A 223 -18.32 5.60 -20.66
N ALA A 224 -18.52 5.86 -19.37
CA ALA A 224 -19.09 4.88 -18.43
C ALA A 224 -20.50 4.44 -18.86
N GLY A 225 -21.36 5.39 -19.26
CA GLY A 225 -22.71 5.11 -19.73
C GLY A 225 -22.75 4.30 -21.03
N PHE A 226 -21.92 4.64 -22.03
CA PHE A 226 -21.86 3.87 -23.28
C PHE A 226 -21.32 2.46 -23.06
N LEU A 227 -20.30 2.29 -22.21
CA LEU A 227 -19.81 0.97 -21.82
C LEU A 227 -20.87 0.15 -21.08
N ALA A 228 -21.64 0.77 -20.19
CA ALA A 228 -22.75 0.11 -19.50
C ALA A 228 -23.88 -0.30 -20.47
N ALA A 229 -24.11 0.48 -21.52
CA ALA A 229 -25.05 0.16 -22.60
C ALA A 229 -24.51 -0.85 -23.62
N GLY A 230 -23.24 -1.27 -23.52
CA GLY A 230 -22.60 -2.17 -24.49
C GLY A 230 -22.23 -1.52 -25.82
N ASP A 231 -22.32 -0.19 -25.94
CA ASP A 231 -21.96 0.56 -27.15
C ASP A 231 -20.48 0.96 -27.11
N ALA A 232 -19.62 0.03 -27.50
CA ALA A 232 -18.18 0.27 -27.57
C ALA A 232 -17.79 1.34 -28.61
N ALA A 233 -18.57 1.52 -29.68
CA ALA A 233 -18.25 2.45 -30.75
C ALA A 233 -18.44 3.90 -30.28
N SER A 234 -19.59 4.22 -29.69
CA SER A 234 -19.82 5.55 -29.11
C SER A 234 -18.91 5.80 -27.92
N GLY A 235 -18.69 4.79 -27.07
CA GLY A 235 -17.75 4.88 -25.95
C GLY A 235 -16.33 5.22 -26.41
N TRP A 236 -15.87 4.62 -27.51
CA TRP A 236 -14.57 4.93 -28.10
C TRP A 236 -14.51 6.35 -28.67
N GLN A 237 -15.56 6.82 -29.34
CA GLN A 237 -15.64 8.19 -29.84
C GLN A 237 -15.48 9.22 -28.71
N VAL A 238 -16.10 8.98 -27.55
CA VAL A 238 -15.94 9.86 -26.38
C VAL A 238 -14.53 9.77 -25.81
N CYS A 239 -13.92 8.57 -25.75
CA CYS A 239 -12.52 8.41 -25.36
C CYS A 239 -11.55 9.18 -26.27
N GLN A 240 -11.79 9.22 -27.58
CA GLN A 240 -10.99 10.03 -28.50
C GLN A 240 -11.06 11.51 -28.14
N GLN A 241 -12.26 12.04 -27.83
CA GLN A 241 -12.41 13.43 -27.38
C GLN A 241 -11.65 13.67 -26.05
N LEU A 242 -11.74 12.73 -25.09
CA LEU A 242 -11.02 12.84 -23.82
C LEU A 242 -9.49 12.88 -24.03
N LEU A 243 -8.96 12.09 -24.98
CA LEU A 243 -7.54 12.08 -25.31
C LEU A 243 -7.02 13.40 -25.89
N THR A 244 -7.91 14.25 -26.46
CA THR A 244 -7.55 15.59 -26.96
C THR A 244 -7.42 16.64 -25.87
N LEU A 245 -7.98 16.39 -24.68
CA LEU A 245 -7.82 17.32 -23.56
C LEU A 245 -6.34 17.35 -23.11
N PRO A 246 -5.85 18.52 -22.63
CA PRO A 246 -4.50 18.64 -22.12
C PRO A 246 -4.25 17.59 -21.04
N ALA A 247 -3.17 16.80 -21.19
CA ALA A 247 -2.74 15.93 -20.12
C ALA A 247 -2.21 16.77 -18.96
N VAL A 248 -2.53 16.36 -17.73
CA VAL A 248 -1.69 16.73 -16.59
C VAL A 248 -0.33 16.09 -16.80
N ASP A 249 0.75 16.87 -16.64
CA ASP A 249 2.11 16.34 -16.75
C ASP A 249 2.25 15.15 -15.79
N PRO A 250 2.67 13.96 -16.27
CA PRO A 250 2.84 12.80 -15.40
C PRO A 250 3.72 13.06 -14.18
N ARG A 251 4.62 14.05 -14.27
CA ARG A 251 5.60 14.43 -13.26
C ARG A 251 5.07 15.46 -12.27
N ASP A 252 3.86 16.00 -12.48
CA ASP A 252 3.25 17.00 -11.61
C ASP A 252 2.37 16.31 -10.56
N ASP A 253 2.78 16.41 -9.29
CA ASP A 253 2.19 15.69 -8.14
C ASP A 253 1.12 16.52 -7.42
N ALA A 254 0.75 17.68 -7.96
CA ALA A 254 -0.24 18.60 -7.39
C ALA A 254 -1.65 17.98 -7.39
N GLY A 255 -1.90 17.09 -6.42
CA GLY A 255 -3.22 16.57 -6.08
C GLY A 255 -3.91 15.85 -7.23
N SER A 256 -3.29 14.81 -7.79
CA SER A 256 -3.95 13.93 -8.78
C SER A 256 -5.33 13.52 -8.25
N GLN A 257 -6.38 14.14 -8.77
CA GLN A 257 -7.75 13.87 -8.37
C GLN A 257 -8.05 12.41 -8.69
N LEU A 258 -8.42 11.66 -7.66
CA LEU A 258 -8.84 10.27 -7.83
C LEU A 258 -10.27 10.24 -8.36
N ILE A 259 -10.47 9.42 -9.37
CA ILE A 259 -11.77 9.20 -10.02
C ILE A 259 -12.34 7.91 -9.46
N ALA A 260 -13.56 7.95 -8.94
CA ALA A 260 -14.27 6.76 -8.50
C ALA A 260 -14.57 5.84 -9.70
N ASP A 261 -14.41 4.53 -9.52
CA ASP A 261 -14.87 3.56 -10.51
C ASP A 261 -16.41 3.47 -10.50
N PRO A 262 -17.08 3.58 -11.66
CA PRO A 262 -18.55 3.57 -11.70
C PRO A 262 -19.17 2.21 -11.34
N GLN A 263 -18.39 1.12 -11.29
CA GLN A 263 -18.86 -0.22 -10.95
C GLN A 263 -18.38 -0.70 -9.57
N ASP A 264 -17.42 0.00 -8.97
CA ASP A 264 -16.81 -0.35 -7.68
C ASP A 264 -16.63 0.91 -6.83
N GLU A 265 -17.59 1.17 -5.95
CA GLU A 265 -17.63 2.34 -5.06
C GLU A 265 -16.45 2.42 -4.09
N HIS A 266 -15.74 1.32 -3.86
CA HIS A 266 -14.58 1.28 -2.98
C HIS A 266 -13.28 1.58 -3.71
N LEU A 267 -13.29 1.64 -5.05
CA LEU A 267 -12.11 1.84 -5.88
C LEU A 267 -12.05 3.27 -6.42
N MET A 268 -10.90 3.91 -6.22
CA MET A 268 -10.58 5.19 -6.80
C MET A 268 -9.26 5.12 -7.57
N LEU A 269 -9.21 5.76 -8.73
CA LEU A 269 -8.14 5.60 -9.72
C LEU A 269 -7.56 6.96 -10.11
N SER A 270 -6.24 7.02 -10.37
CA SER A 270 -5.71 8.18 -11.08
C SER A 270 -6.30 8.26 -12.49
N ALA A 271 -6.31 9.45 -13.09
CA ALA A 271 -6.91 9.69 -14.41
C ALA A 271 -6.39 8.74 -15.49
N ASN A 272 -5.08 8.49 -15.51
CA ASN A 272 -4.45 7.57 -16.46
C ASN A 272 -4.84 6.11 -16.21
N ARG A 273 -4.88 5.66 -14.94
CA ARG A 273 -5.31 4.28 -14.61
C ARG A 273 -6.77 4.05 -14.94
N TRP A 274 -7.62 5.04 -14.67
CA TRP A 274 -9.04 5.02 -15.07
C TRP A 274 -9.17 4.88 -16.59
N LEU A 275 -8.42 5.67 -17.37
CA LEU A 275 -8.45 5.61 -18.83
C LEU A 275 -7.97 4.24 -19.36
N GLN A 276 -6.82 3.75 -18.88
CA GLN A 276 -6.29 2.43 -19.24
C GLN A 276 -7.33 1.33 -19.02
N ARG A 277 -8.05 1.39 -17.90
CA ARG A 277 -9.13 0.46 -17.57
C ARG A 277 -10.30 0.57 -18.56
N GLN A 278 -10.75 1.77 -18.90
CA GLN A 278 -11.82 1.96 -19.89
C GLN A 278 -11.41 1.46 -21.28
N LEU A 279 -10.16 1.69 -21.70
CA LEU A 279 -9.64 1.15 -22.97
C LEU A 279 -9.68 -0.37 -23.00
N LYS A 280 -9.26 -1.05 -21.93
CA LYS A 280 -9.37 -2.52 -21.82
C LYS A 280 -10.82 -3.00 -21.93
N ARG A 281 -11.77 -2.29 -21.32
CA ARG A 281 -13.21 -2.59 -21.41
C ARG A 281 -13.76 -2.36 -22.82
N LEU A 282 -13.36 -1.29 -23.50
CA LEU A 282 -13.75 -1.02 -24.89
C LEU A 282 -13.25 -2.10 -25.85
N VAL A 283 -12.00 -2.54 -25.68
CA VAL A 283 -11.45 -3.66 -26.46
C VAL A 283 -12.26 -4.94 -26.22
N ALA A 284 -12.53 -5.29 -24.96
CA ALA A 284 -13.30 -6.49 -24.62
C ALA A 284 -14.74 -6.44 -25.16
N THR A 285 -15.42 -5.29 -25.01
CA THR A 285 -16.82 -5.10 -25.45
C THR A 285 -16.92 -5.06 -26.97
N GLY A 286 -15.98 -4.38 -27.65
CA GLY A 286 -15.93 -4.32 -29.11
C GLY A 286 -15.61 -5.68 -29.75
N ALA A 287 -14.71 -6.46 -29.14
CA ALA A 287 -14.41 -7.81 -29.61
C ALA A 287 -15.62 -8.76 -29.51
N ALA A 288 -16.50 -8.55 -28.53
CA ALA A 288 -17.69 -9.37 -28.35
C ALA A 288 -18.83 -9.03 -29.33
N THR A 289 -18.88 -7.79 -29.84
CA THR A 289 -19.96 -7.30 -30.73
C THR A 289 -19.65 -7.44 -32.23
N GLU A 290 -18.40 -7.72 -32.60
CA GLU A 290 -17.99 -7.86 -34.00
C GLU A 290 -18.23 -9.27 -34.59
N PRO A 291 -18.95 -9.38 -35.72
CA PRO A 291 -18.99 -10.61 -36.50
C PRO A 291 -17.59 -10.97 -37.01
N SER A 292 -17.22 -12.25 -36.96
CA SER A 292 -15.88 -12.82 -37.20
C SER A 292 -15.17 -12.47 -38.53
N GLY A 293 -15.79 -11.68 -39.42
CA GLY A 293 -15.28 -11.34 -40.75
C GLY A 293 -14.66 -9.95 -40.93
N ASN A 294 -14.81 -8.98 -40.00
CA ASN A 294 -14.39 -7.58 -40.23
C ASN A 294 -13.51 -6.98 -39.12
N ARG A 295 -12.49 -7.74 -38.67
CA ARG A 295 -11.61 -7.37 -37.54
C ARG A 295 -10.70 -6.15 -37.81
N THR A 296 -10.64 -5.63 -39.03
CA THR A 296 -9.69 -4.56 -39.43
C THR A 296 -10.22 -3.14 -39.24
N SER A 297 -11.52 -2.94 -39.04
CA SER A 297 -12.12 -1.60 -38.79
C SER A 297 -12.78 -1.47 -37.43
N GLY A 298 -12.64 -2.50 -36.60
CA GLY A 298 -13.24 -2.62 -35.29
C GLY A 298 -12.74 -1.64 -34.24
N VAL A 299 -13.47 -1.49 -33.12
CA VAL A 299 -13.02 -0.65 -31.99
C VAL A 299 -11.62 -1.07 -31.49
N PRO A 300 -11.30 -2.38 -31.33
CA PRO A 300 -9.94 -2.80 -30.98
C PRO A 300 -8.87 -2.36 -32.00
N ALA A 301 -9.18 -2.40 -33.30
CA ALA A 301 -8.27 -1.98 -34.35
C ALA A 301 -8.07 -0.46 -34.37
N GLN A 302 -9.12 0.32 -34.10
CA GLN A 302 -9.04 1.78 -33.99
C GLN A 302 -8.23 2.23 -32.78
N ILE A 303 -8.38 1.54 -31.64
CA ILE A 303 -7.55 1.76 -30.44
C ILE A 303 -6.08 1.46 -30.79
N THR A 304 -5.81 0.32 -31.42
CA THR A 304 -4.46 -0.07 -31.88
C THR A 304 -3.83 1.01 -32.76
N ALA A 305 -4.54 1.47 -33.79
CA ALA A 305 -4.07 2.52 -34.70
C ALA A 305 -3.81 3.85 -33.99
N THR A 306 -4.62 4.19 -32.96
CA THR A 306 -4.43 5.42 -32.18
C THR A 306 -3.18 5.33 -31.29
N VAL A 307 -2.92 4.17 -30.69
CA VAL A 307 -1.69 3.91 -29.94
C VAL A 307 -0.48 4.03 -30.85
N GLU A 308 -0.51 3.39 -32.02
CA GLU A 308 0.58 3.44 -33.01
C GLU A 308 0.86 4.87 -33.49
N ALA A 309 -0.19 5.63 -33.83
CA ALA A 309 -0.07 7.03 -34.21
C ALA A 309 0.52 7.90 -33.09
N ALA A 310 0.17 7.63 -31.82
CA ALA A 310 0.73 8.36 -30.69
C ALA A 310 2.22 8.04 -30.48
N VAL A 311 2.63 6.79 -30.71
CA VAL A 311 4.04 6.37 -30.67
C VAL A 311 4.83 7.02 -31.80
N GLU A 312 4.29 7.02 -33.02
CA GLU A 312 4.91 7.69 -34.17
C GLU A 312 5.05 9.20 -33.95
N ALA A 313 4.02 9.84 -33.42
CA ALA A 313 4.04 11.26 -33.08
C ALA A 313 5.12 11.58 -32.03
N ALA A 314 5.26 10.73 -31.00
CA ALA A 314 6.34 10.88 -30.02
C ALA A 314 7.72 10.70 -30.66
N ALA A 315 7.89 9.71 -31.55
CA ALA A 315 9.14 9.44 -32.24
C ALA A 315 9.58 10.59 -33.17
N ALA A 316 8.61 11.30 -33.77
CA ALA A 316 8.86 12.43 -34.67
C ALA A 316 9.33 13.71 -33.97
N ILE A 317 9.30 13.77 -32.63
CA ILE A 317 9.75 14.95 -31.88
C ILE A 317 11.28 15.01 -31.90
N ASP A 318 11.84 16.12 -32.39
CA ASP A 318 13.30 16.30 -32.48
C ASP A 318 13.98 16.52 -31.12
N SER A 319 13.35 17.28 -30.22
CA SER A 319 13.90 17.61 -28.91
C SER A 319 13.86 16.40 -27.96
N LEU A 320 15.03 15.94 -27.50
CA LEU A 320 15.13 14.79 -26.59
C LEU A 320 14.28 14.93 -25.31
N PRO A 321 14.30 16.06 -24.58
CA PRO A 321 13.42 16.23 -23.42
C PRO A 321 11.93 16.11 -23.76
N GLN A 322 11.48 16.71 -24.86
CA GLN A 322 10.07 16.65 -25.27
C GLN A 322 9.68 15.25 -25.74
N ARG A 323 10.58 14.54 -26.44
CA ARG A 323 10.40 13.15 -26.85
C ARG A 323 10.27 12.23 -25.64
N ILE A 324 11.08 12.43 -24.61
CA ILE A 324 11.00 11.71 -23.33
C ILE A 324 9.62 11.91 -22.69
N THR A 325 9.20 13.16 -22.48
CA THR A 325 7.88 13.48 -21.92
C THR A 325 6.73 12.90 -22.74
N ALA A 326 6.81 12.96 -24.08
CA ALA A 326 5.78 12.41 -24.96
C ALA A 326 5.70 10.88 -24.87
N ALA A 327 6.85 10.19 -24.85
CA ALA A 327 6.89 8.74 -24.73
C ALA A 327 6.41 8.26 -23.34
N GLU A 328 6.75 8.99 -22.26
CA GLU A 328 6.18 8.76 -20.93
C GLU A 328 4.66 8.91 -20.92
N LEU A 329 4.13 9.97 -21.53
CA LEU A 329 2.70 10.20 -21.60
C LEU A 329 1.97 9.08 -22.37
N VAL A 330 2.57 8.55 -23.44
CA VAL A 330 2.03 7.39 -24.17
C VAL A 330 1.97 6.16 -23.26
N LEU A 331 3.03 5.88 -22.51
CA LEU A 331 3.07 4.76 -21.56
C LEU A 331 2.04 4.91 -20.45
N GLU A 332 1.89 6.11 -19.93
CA GLU A 332 0.93 6.47 -18.89
C GLU A 332 -0.52 6.35 -19.39
N ARG A 333 -0.84 6.76 -20.62
CA ARG A 333 -2.22 6.71 -21.13
C ARG A 333 -2.64 5.30 -21.58
N PHE A 334 -1.73 4.55 -22.18
CA PHE A 334 -2.05 3.29 -22.85
C PHE A 334 -1.56 2.03 -22.12
N GLY A 335 -0.74 2.19 -21.06
CA GLY A 335 -0.36 1.12 -20.14
C GLY A 335 0.28 -0.08 -20.84
N ASP A 336 -0.36 -1.24 -20.69
CA ASP A 336 0.11 -2.54 -21.20
C ASP A 336 -0.46 -2.91 -22.57
N HIS A 337 -1.00 -1.94 -23.33
CA HIS A 337 -1.44 -2.24 -24.69
C HIS A 337 -0.26 -2.75 -25.55
N PRO A 338 -0.41 -3.85 -26.32
CA PRO A 338 0.72 -4.48 -27.03
C PRO A 338 1.53 -3.53 -27.92
N SER A 339 0.85 -2.64 -28.65
CA SER A 339 1.47 -1.63 -29.53
C SER A 339 2.25 -0.52 -28.82
N VAL A 340 2.29 -0.50 -27.48
CA VAL A 340 3.09 0.47 -26.70
C VAL A 340 4.55 0.05 -26.56
N THR A 341 4.89 -1.22 -26.85
CA THR A 341 6.26 -1.75 -26.75
C THR A 341 7.32 -0.90 -27.46
N PRO A 342 7.09 -0.37 -28.68
CA PRO A 342 8.05 0.53 -29.33
C PRO A 342 8.24 1.86 -28.58
N ALA A 343 7.22 2.36 -27.87
CA ALA A 343 7.31 3.55 -27.02
C ALA A 343 8.29 3.33 -25.85
N ARG A 344 8.29 2.13 -25.24
CA ARG A 344 9.25 1.76 -24.17
C ARG A 344 10.68 1.81 -24.69
N SER A 345 10.90 1.26 -25.89
CA SER A 345 12.21 1.25 -26.54
C SER A 345 12.66 2.67 -26.92
N LEU A 346 11.74 3.48 -27.45
CA LEU A 346 11.96 4.89 -27.77
C LEU A 346 12.36 5.69 -26.53
N LEU A 347 11.64 5.51 -25.42
CA LEU A 347 11.92 6.18 -24.15
C LEU A 347 13.30 5.82 -23.63
N ALA A 348 13.63 4.52 -23.57
CA ALA A 348 14.93 4.05 -23.11
C ALA A 348 16.08 4.63 -23.95
N ALA A 349 15.95 4.62 -25.28
CA ALA A 349 16.96 5.17 -26.18
C ALA A 349 17.11 6.70 -26.04
N ALA A 350 16.00 7.43 -25.91
CA ALA A 350 16.02 8.88 -25.73
C ALA A 350 16.64 9.27 -24.38
N MET A 351 16.29 8.56 -23.29
CA MET A 351 16.89 8.75 -21.97
C MET A 351 18.38 8.46 -21.98
N GLN A 352 18.81 7.37 -22.60
CA GLN A 352 20.23 7.01 -22.68
C GLN A 352 21.07 8.09 -23.38
N GLN A 353 20.54 8.69 -24.46
CA GLN A 353 21.18 9.83 -25.13
C GLN A 353 21.19 11.08 -24.25
N GLN A 354 20.09 11.38 -23.58
CA GLN A 354 19.96 12.56 -22.71
C GLN A 354 20.86 12.45 -21.46
N VAL A 355 21.06 11.26 -20.90
CA VAL A 355 21.99 11.00 -19.79
C VAL A 355 23.42 11.42 -20.15
N ALA A 356 23.85 11.21 -21.41
CA ALA A 356 25.19 11.59 -21.85
C ALA A 356 25.38 13.12 -21.89
N ALA A 357 24.32 13.88 -22.15
CA ALA A 357 24.34 15.34 -22.21
C ALA A 357 24.01 16.03 -20.87
N ALA A 358 23.33 15.34 -19.96
CA ALA A 358 22.91 15.90 -18.68
C ALA A 358 24.05 15.92 -17.64
N VAL A 359 23.94 16.83 -16.66
CA VAL A 359 24.85 16.93 -15.51
C VAL A 359 24.07 17.09 -14.21
N GLY A 360 24.72 16.74 -13.08
CA GLY A 360 24.13 16.85 -11.75
C GLY A 360 22.81 16.09 -11.59
N MET A 361 21.85 16.72 -10.91
CA MET A 361 20.55 16.12 -10.55
C MET A 361 19.72 15.66 -11.76
N ALA A 362 19.80 16.37 -12.90
CA ALA A 362 19.08 15.99 -14.11
C ALA A 362 19.59 14.66 -14.67
N ARG A 363 20.92 14.46 -14.67
CA ARG A 363 21.53 13.19 -15.09
C ARG A 363 21.13 12.06 -14.16
N GLN A 364 21.20 12.30 -12.86
CA GLN A 364 20.84 11.31 -11.84
C GLN A 364 19.37 10.88 -11.96
N ASN A 365 18.44 11.83 -12.17
CA ASN A 365 17.03 11.51 -12.45
C ASN A 365 16.86 10.57 -13.64
N LEU A 366 17.50 10.92 -14.76
CA LEU A 366 17.39 10.12 -16.00
C LEU A 366 18.03 8.74 -15.84
N GLN A 367 19.11 8.62 -15.06
CA GLN A 367 19.75 7.34 -14.77
C GLN A 367 18.85 6.42 -13.95
N LEU A 368 18.25 6.94 -12.87
CA LEU A 368 17.30 6.17 -12.05
C LEU A 368 16.10 5.73 -12.88
N GLU A 369 15.53 6.64 -13.67
CA GLU A 369 14.35 6.36 -14.49
C GLU A 369 14.64 5.31 -15.58
N LEU A 370 15.80 5.41 -16.23
CA LEU A 370 16.27 4.42 -17.20
C LEU A 370 16.49 3.05 -16.54
N GLU A 371 17.09 2.99 -15.36
CA GLU A 371 17.32 1.75 -14.63
C GLU A 371 15.99 1.07 -14.26
N LEU A 372 15.03 1.81 -13.71
CA LEU A 372 13.71 1.28 -13.38
C LEU A 372 12.96 0.80 -14.63
N LEU A 373 13.10 1.50 -15.76
CA LEU A 373 12.51 1.10 -17.03
C LEU A 373 13.09 -0.23 -17.54
N VAL A 374 14.41 -0.42 -17.44
CA VAL A 374 15.09 -1.68 -17.81
C VAL A 374 14.69 -2.82 -16.88
N LEU A 375 14.67 -2.58 -15.56
CA LEU A 375 14.28 -3.58 -14.57
C LEU A 375 12.84 -4.09 -14.79
N ARG A 376 11.91 -3.20 -15.14
CA ARG A 376 10.52 -3.56 -15.45
C ARG A 376 10.39 -4.45 -16.70
N GLN A 377 11.41 -4.51 -17.57
CA GLN A 377 11.42 -5.36 -18.76
C GLN A 377 11.95 -6.78 -18.48
N GLY A 378 12.42 -7.07 -17.26
CA GLY A 378 12.96 -8.37 -16.89
C GLY A 378 14.35 -8.65 -17.48
N GLU A 379 15.03 -7.62 -18.00
CA GLU A 379 16.40 -7.74 -18.49
C GLU A 379 17.38 -7.88 -17.31
N PRO A 380 18.29 -8.86 -17.32
CA PRO A 380 19.21 -9.10 -16.20
C PRO A 380 20.20 -7.93 -16.01
N LEU A 381 20.39 -7.54 -14.74
CA LEU A 381 21.29 -6.48 -14.27
C LEU A 381 22.80 -6.75 -14.48
N ASP A 382 23.18 -7.88 -15.09
CA ASP A 382 24.57 -8.32 -15.30
C ASP A 382 25.45 -7.32 -16.07
N ARG A 383 24.88 -6.22 -16.57
CA ARG A 383 25.61 -5.13 -17.24
C ARG A 383 26.05 -3.97 -16.32
N LEU A 384 25.64 -3.91 -15.05
CA LEU A 384 25.91 -2.76 -14.18
C LEU A 384 26.56 -3.06 -12.82
N ALA A 385 26.70 -4.32 -12.41
CA ALA A 385 27.42 -4.64 -11.18
C ALA A 385 28.94 -4.49 -11.39
N PRO A 386 29.69 -3.86 -10.46
CA PRO A 386 31.14 -4.06 -10.40
C PRO A 386 31.39 -5.52 -10.06
N THR A 387 31.69 -6.30 -11.11
CA THR A 387 32.17 -7.67 -11.01
C THR A 387 33.53 -7.65 -10.32
N THR A 388 33.52 -7.73 -8.99
CA THR A 388 34.66 -8.36 -8.32
C THR A 388 34.38 -9.86 -8.46
N PRO A 389 35.05 -10.57 -9.39
CA PRO A 389 34.74 -11.97 -9.60
C PRO A 389 34.98 -12.73 -8.30
N ALA A 390 34.12 -13.71 -7.97
CA ALA A 390 34.25 -14.53 -6.76
C ALA A 390 35.68 -15.14 -6.61
N THR A 391 36.36 -15.38 -7.73
CA THR A 391 37.76 -15.80 -7.80
C THR A 391 38.75 -14.82 -7.15
N ALA A 392 38.47 -13.51 -7.15
CA ALA A 392 39.35 -12.50 -6.55
C ALA A 392 39.29 -12.50 -5.01
N VAL A 393 38.15 -12.86 -4.40
CA VAL A 393 38.01 -12.97 -2.94
C VAL A 393 38.70 -14.23 -2.43
N ALA A 394 38.52 -15.35 -3.14
CA ALA A 394 39.21 -16.61 -2.83
C ALA A 394 40.73 -16.48 -2.89
N ALA A 395 41.27 -15.67 -3.82
CA ALA A 395 42.70 -15.38 -3.92
C ALA A 395 43.23 -14.44 -2.83
N ALA A 396 42.40 -13.54 -2.29
CA ALA A 396 42.79 -12.54 -1.30
C ALA A 396 42.76 -13.05 0.16
N TRP A 397 41.99 -14.11 0.44
CA TRP A 397 41.85 -14.68 1.78
C TRP A 397 42.58 -16.03 1.88
N PRO A 398 43.77 -16.09 2.50
CA PRO A 398 44.49 -17.35 2.67
C PRO A 398 43.68 -18.34 3.52
N VAL A 399 43.79 -19.62 3.21
CA VAL A 399 43.26 -20.71 4.04
C VAL A 399 44.34 -21.08 5.06
N GLY A 400 44.03 -21.04 6.36
CA GLY A 400 45.02 -21.33 7.41
C GLY A 400 44.60 -20.92 8.82
N GLU A 401 45.53 -21.06 9.77
CA GLU A 401 45.30 -20.73 11.18
C GLU A 401 45.11 -19.21 11.38
N VAL A 402 44.04 -18.83 12.09
CA VAL A 402 43.74 -17.42 12.43
C VAL A 402 44.62 -16.99 13.60
N THR A 403 45.51 -16.02 13.37
CA THR A 403 46.30 -15.40 14.44
C THR A 403 45.61 -14.12 14.92
N VAL A 404 45.22 -14.10 16.19
CA VAL A 404 44.63 -12.91 16.83
C VAL A 404 45.77 -12.03 17.34
N ARG A 405 45.75 -10.75 16.99
CA ARG A 405 46.67 -9.73 17.52
C ARG A 405 45.84 -8.64 18.19
N ASP A 406 46.15 -8.39 19.46
CA ASP A 406 45.59 -7.27 20.21
C ASP A 406 46.50 -6.05 20.02
N ASP A 407 46.20 -5.23 19.03
CA ASP A 407 46.91 -3.96 18.85
C ASP A 407 46.30 -2.89 19.78
N PRO A 408 47.13 -2.13 20.53
CA PRO A 408 46.63 -1.04 21.37
C PRO A 408 45.92 0.00 20.49
N GLN A 409 44.64 0.23 20.77
CA GLN A 409 43.80 1.19 20.04
C GLN A 409 44.42 2.59 20.09
N PRO A 410 44.48 3.36 18.98
CA PRO A 410 44.83 4.78 19.07
C PRO A 410 43.78 5.50 19.92
N GLU A 411 44.22 6.46 20.76
CA GLU A 411 43.35 7.23 21.69
C GLU A 411 42.18 7.95 20.98
N ASN A 412 42.22 8.07 19.65
CA ASN A 412 41.20 8.67 18.79
C ASN A 412 40.49 7.68 17.85
N ALA A 413 40.61 6.36 18.06
CA ALA A 413 39.70 5.43 17.38
C ALA A 413 38.29 5.79 17.83
N GLU A 414 37.46 6.33 16.93
CA GLU A 414 36.03 6.52 17.17
C GLU A 414 35.52 5.26 17.86
N ILE A 415 35.16 5.40 19.14
CA ILE A 415 34.48 4.34 19.88
C ILE A 415 33.33 3.96 18.97
N ILE A 416 33.36 2.73 18.43
CA ILE A 416 32.33 2.21 17.54
C ILE A 416 31.01 2.45 18.28
N ARG A 417 30.29 3.51 17.88
CA ARG A 417 28.96 3.84 18.42
C ARG A 417 28.10 2.60 18.26
N ASN A 418 27.14 2.37 19.14
CA ASN A 418 26.26 1.20 19.10
C ASN A 418 25.62 1.08 17.70
N ARG A 419 26.23 0.29 16.80
CA ARG A 419 25.70 0.01 15.47
C ARG A 419 24.70 -1.11 15.58
N LEU A 420 23.47 -0.84 15.17
CA LEU A 420 22.37 -1.81 15.16
C LEU A 420 22.09 -2.22 13.72
N ALA A 421 22.11 -3.53 13.45
CA ALA A 421 21.71 -4.07 12.16
C ALA A 421 20.19 -3.91 11.98
N ILE A 422 19.77 -3.43 10.82
CA ILE A 422 18.36 -3.32 10.41
C ILE A 422 18.12 -4.42 9.37
N PRO A 423 17.16 -5.33 9.58
CA PRO A 423 16.81 -6.34 8.59
C PRO A 423 16.46 -5.70 7.25
N LEU A 424 17.19 -6.08 6.20
CA LEU A 424 17.02 -5.57 4.84
C LEU A 424 16.46 -6.67 3.95
N ILE A 425 15.29 -6.41 3.36
CA ILE A 425 14.67 -7.31 2.39
C ILE A 425 15.18 -6.94 0.99
N HIS A 426 15.82 -7.88 0.31
CA HIS A 426 16.26 -7.72 -1.08
C HIS A 426 15.18 -8.24 -2.02
N THR A 427 14.78 -7.42 -2.99
CA THR A 427 14.04 -7.92 -4.14
C THR A 427 15.00 -8.53 -5.16
N ALA A 428 14.52 -9.43 -6.01
CA ALA A 428 15.30 -10.02 -7.10
C ALA A 428 15.87 -8.95 -8.07
N SER A 429 15.24 -7.78 -8.12
CA SER A 429 15.65 -6.62 -8.91
C SER A 429 16.61 -5.66 -8.19
N SER A 430 17.17 -6.03 -7.03
CA SER A 430 18.10 -5.15 -6.30
C SER A 430 19.43 -5.00 -7.03
N SER A 431 19.92 -3.77 -7.13
CA SER A 431 21.23 -3.45 -7.73
C SER A 431 22.39 -3.64 -6.75
N PHE A 432 22.07 -3.94 -5.47
CA PHE A 432 23.04 -4.22 -4.41
C PHE A 432 22.66 -5.53 -3.70
N PRO A 433 22.85 -6.68 -4.36
CA PRO A 433 22.54 -7.97 -3.75
C PRO A 433 23.39 -8.19 -2.50
N GLU A 434 22.78 -8.78 -1.47
CA GLU A 434 23.42 -9.09 -0.17
C GLU A 434 23.99 -7.87 0.57
N ALA A 435 23.57 -6.65 0.21
CA ALA A 435 23.88 -5.47 1.00
C ALA A 435 23.31 -5.56 2.42
N SER A 436 23.97 -4.92 3.38
CA SER A 436 23.49 -4.86 4.77
C SER A 436 23.21 -3.41 5.17
N LEU A 437 22.22 -3.21 6.04
CA LEU A 437 21.84 -1.90 6.56
C LEU A 437 22.12 -1.84 8.07
N GLU A 438 22.85 -0.82 8.50
CA GLU A 438 23.14 -0.55 9.91
C GLU A 438 22.77 0.89 10.29
N THR A 439 22.48 1.12 11.57
CA THR A 439 22.35 2.48 12.13
C THR A 439 23.28 2.67 13.32
N ASP A 440 23.94 3.82 13.41
CA ASP A 440 24.71 4.23 14.61
C ASP A 440 23.92 5.16 15.55
N GLY A 441 22.62 5.34 15.28
CA GLY A 441 21.72 6.30 15.96
C GLY A 441 21.71 7.70 15.34
N SER A 442 22.77 8.08 14.61
CA SER A 442 22.89 9.36 13.91
C SER A 442 22.87 9.24 12.39
N ASN A 443 23.26 8.09 11.85
CA ASN A 443 23.31 7.78 10.43
C ASN A 443 22.77 6.38 10.15
N LEU A 444 22.27 6.17 8.93
CA LEU A 444 22.14 4.87 8.32
C LEU A 444 23.35 4.63 7.41
N LEU A 445 23.88 3.42 7.46
CA LEU A 445 25.03 2.97 6.70
C LEU A 445 24.61 1.76 5.89
N LEU A 446 24.60 1.92 4.57
CA LEU A 446 24.46 0.79 3.65
C LEU A 446 25.85 0.25 3.34
N LYS A 447 26.01 -1.07 3.38
CA LYS A 447 27.27 -1.74 3.05
C LYS A 447 27.05 -2.82 2.03
N ASP A 448 28.03 -3.03 1.16
CA ASP A 448 28.04 -4.13 0.21
C ASP A 448 28.20 -5.49 0.92
N ARG A 449 28.15 -6.57 0.12
CA ARG A 449 28.31 -7.94 0.62
C ARG A 449 29.63 -8.20 1.34
N PHE A 450 30.62 -7.32 1.24
CA PHE A 450 31.93 -7.43 1.90
C PHE A 450 32.09 -6.44 3.07
N GLY A 451 31.08 -5.64 3.38
CA GLY A 451 31.09 -4.67 4.47
C GLY A 451 31.67 -3.31 4.11
N ARG A 452 31.94 -3.04 2.82
CA ARG A 452 32.36 -1.72 2.35
C ARG A 452 31.15 -0.80 2.26
N PRO A 453 31.23 0.46 2.70
CA PRO A 453 30.15 1.42 2.53
C PRO A 453 29.73 1.55 1.05
N ILE A 454 28.42 1.60 0.80
CA ILE A 454 27.86 1.96 -0.51
C ILE A 454 27.47 3.43 -0.41
N GLY A 455 28.33 4.31 -0.92
CA GLY A 455 28.15 5.75 -0.77
C GLY A 455 28.35 6.25 0.67
N GLY A 456 27.90 7.47 0.93
CA GLY A 456 27.99 8.12 2.24
C GLY A 456 26.95 7.62 3.28
N GLY A 457 27.05 8.07 4.52
CA GLY A 457 25.98 7.81 5.51
C GLY A 457 24.73 8.65 5.22
N ILE A 458 23.53 8.07 5.41
CA ILE A 458 22.28 8.84 5.40
C ILE A 458 22.05 9.43 6.80
N PRO A 459 22.14 10.76 6.99
CA PRO A 459 21.98 11.35 8.31
C PRO A 459 20.53 11.23 8.80
N LEU A 460 20.37 10.72 10.03
CA LEU A 460 19.09 10.58 10.74
C LEU A 460 18.81 11.76 11.69
N THR A 461 19.82 12.54 12.05
CA THR A 461 19.71 13.74 12.91
C THR A 461 20.16 14.98 12.14
N GLY A 462 19.28 15.99 11.99
CA GLY A 462 19.61 17.24 11.31
C GLY A 462 20.05 18.36 12.27
N ASP A 463 21.00 19.19 11.83
CA ASP A 463 21.24 20.54 12.36
C ASP A 463 20.07 21.44 11.87
N PRO A 464 19.34 22.13 12.76
CA PRO A 464 18.16 22.94 12.38
C PRO A 464 18.46 24.04 11.36
N ALA A 465 19.73 24.41 11.16
CA ALA A 465 20.16 25.49 10.26
C ALA A 465 20.29 25.09 8.77
N ASN A 466 20.25 23.80 8.40
CA ASN A 466 20.53 23.40 7.01
C ASN A 466 19.63 22.26 6.48
N SER A 467 18.85 22.59 5.44
CA SER A 467 17.91 21.77 4.64
C SER A 467 16.57 21.36 5.31
N ALA A 468 15.47 21.83 4.73
CA ALA A 468 14.09 21.64 5.21
C ALA A 468 13.66 20.16 5.33
N TRP A 469 14.24 19.26 4.54
CA TRP A 469 13.93 17.82 4.62
C TRP A 469 14.63 17.12 5.81
N ARG A 470 15.77 17.63 6.30
CA ARG A 470 16.47 17.06 7.47
C ARG A 470 15.74 17.31 8.79
N GLN A 471 14.85 18.30 8.85
CA GLN A 471 13.92 18.48 9.97
C GLN A 471 12.83 17.40 10.00
N GLN A 472 12.48 16.82 8.84
CA GLN A 472 11.40 15.84 8.68
C GLN A 472 11.79 14.43 9.16
N ILE A 473 13.07 14.05 9.12
CA ILE A 473 13.58 12.71 9.49
C ILE A 473 13.71 12.50 11.03
N SER A 474 13.58 13.57 11.83
CA SER A 474 13.83 13.56 13.28
C SER A 474 12.90 12.66 14.15
N ARG A 475 11.96 11.94 13.54
CA ARG A 475 11.11 10.93 14.18
C ARG A 475 11.55 9.48 13.92
N ILE A 476 12.30 9.20 12.84
CA ILE A 476 12.90 7.88 12.57
C ILE A 476 13.91 7.50 13.67
N THR A 477 14.55 8.47 14.30
CA THR A 477 15.45 8.24 15.44
C THR A 477 14.71 7.90 16.74
N ARG A 478 13.40 8.16 16.82
CA ARG A 478 12.54 7.86 17.97
C ARG A 478 11.71 6.59 17.79
N SER A 479 11.37 6.23 16.55
CA SER A 479 10.58 5.05 16.20
C SER A 479 11.45 3.97 15.54
N GLN A 480 11.34 2.71 15.93
CA GLN A 480 12.12 1.63 15.30
C GLN A 480 11.67 1.41 13.85
N VAL A 481 12.63 1.19 12.95
CA VAL A 481 12.36 0.77 11.56
C VAL A 481 11.70 -0.60 11.61
N SER A 482 10.47 -0.70 11.12
CA SER A 482 9.69 -1.94 11.08
C SER A 482 10.01 -2.78 9.84
N GLN A 483 10.39 -2.13 8.74
CA GLN A 483 10.74 -2.79 7.50
C GLN A 483 11.70 -1.93 6.68
N ALA A 484 12.78 -2.53 6.17
CA ALA A 484 13.63 -1.94 5.14
C ALA A 484 13.60 -2.84 3.89
N THR A 485 13.42 -2.25 2.71
CA THR A 485 13.36 -2.99 1.44
C THR A 485 14.17 -2.29 0.37
N LEU A 486 14.94 -3.05 -0.40
CA LEU A 486 15.78 -2.53 -1.49
C LEU A 486 15.31 -3.07 -2.85
N ILE A 487 14.95 -2.15 -3.75
CA ILE A 487 14.47 -2.43 -5.12
C ILE A 487 15.27 -1.59 -6.11
N GLY A 488 16.02 -2.24 -7.00
CA GLY A 488 17.03 -1.53 -7.79
C GLY A 488 17.99 -0.80 -6.85
N ARG A 489 18.06 0.53 -7.01
CA ARG A 489 18.77 1.45 -6.13
C ARG A 489 17.86 2.22 -5.16
N ILE A 490 16.59 1.83 -5.04
CA ILE A 490 15.63 2.50 -4.16
C ILE A 490 15.52 1.76 -2.83
N LEU A 491 15.87 2.44 -1.74
CA LEU A 491 15.73 1.98 -0.37
C LEU A 491 14.46 2.55 0.25
N LEU A 492 13.54 1.68 0.66
CA LEU A 492 12.33 2.04 1.38
C LEU A 492 12.52 1.73 2.87
N LEU A 493 12.24 2.72 3.71
CA LEU A 493 12.30 2.60 5.16
C LEU A 493 10.92 2.89 5.74
N THR A 494 10.32 1.87 6.32
CA THR A 494 9.02 1.96 6.99
C THR A 494 9.20 2.03 8.49
N THR A 495 8.50 2.95 9.12
CA THR A 495 8.34 3.05 10.57
C THR A 495 6.85 2.94 10.92
N THR A 496 6.49 3.10 12.19
CA THR A 496 5.08 3.15 12.62
C THR A 496 4.32 4.36 12.11
N ASP A 497 5.01 5.43 11.74
CA ASP A 497 4.39 6.74 11.48
C ASP A 497 4.72 7.28 10.09
N GLU A 498 5.77 6.79 9.45
CA GLU A 498 6.26 7.33 8.19
C GLU A 498 6.88 6.22 7.31
N LEU A 499 6.74 6.40 6.01
CA LEU A 499 7.50 5.70 4.96
C LEU A 499 8.41 6.72 4.29
N VAL A 500 9.71 6.44 4.26
CA VAL A 500 10.71 7.29 3.58
C VAL A 500 11.39 6.49 2.50
N VAL A 501 11.50 7.08 1.30
CA VAL A 501 12.07 6.43 0.12
C VAL A 501 13.30 7.20 -0.34
N PHE A 502 14.41 6.48 -0.47
CA PHE A 502 15.71 7.02 -0.88
C PHE A 502 16.19 6.38 -2.17
N GLU A 503 16.85 7.16 -3.01
CA GLU A 503 17.76 6.66 -4.02
C GLU A 503 19.17 6.50 -3.43
N ILE A 504 19.75 5.34 -3.68
CA ILE A 504 21.09 4.96 -3.24
C ILE A 504 22.11 5.26 -4.35
N SER A 505 23.15 6.00 -3.96
CA SER A 505 24.34 6.25 -4.77
C SER A 505 25.43 5.25 -4.37
N ASP A 506 26.16 4.75 -5.37
CA ASP A 506 27.36 3.91 -5.22
C ASP A 506 28.65 4.74 -5.22
N SER A 507 28.55 6.04 -5.45
CA SER A 507 29.68 6.98 -5.42
C SER A 507 29.69 7.77 -4.13
N ASP A 508 30.82 7.78 -3.43
CA ASP A 508 31.06 8.61 -2.25
C ASP A 508 30.96 10.12 -2.54
N ALA A 509 31.07 10.53 -3.82
CA ALA A 509 30.96 11.92 -4.23
C ALA A 509 29.51 12.40 -4.37
N VAL A 510 28.53 11.48 -4.41
CA VAL A 510 27.12 11.78 -4.64
C VAL A 510 26.32 11.32 -3.42
N GLU A 511 25.68 12.27 -2.73
CA GLU A 511 24.84 11.97 -1.57
C GLU A 511 23.63 11.09 -1.95
N HIS A 512 23.21 10.24 -1.02
CA HIS A 512 21.90 9.60 -1.09
C HIS A 512 20.79 10.65 -1.12
N ARG A 513 19.78 10.40 -1.95
CA ARG A 513 18.72 11.37 -2.21
C ARG A 513 17.39 10.84 -1.72
N MET A 514 16.70 11.60 -0.88
CA MET A 514 15.30 11.32 -0.56
C MET A 514 14.45 11.61 -1.80
N LEU A 515 13.69 10.62 -2.26
CA LEU A 515 12.78 10.76 -3.38
C LEU A 515 11.44 11.34 -2.91
N TRP A 516 10.83 10.71 -1.91
CA TRP A 516 9.57 11.15 -1.33
C TRP A 516 9.37 10.56 0.08
N ILE A 517 8.41 11.13 0.81
CA ILE A 517 8.01 10.72 2.16
C ILE A 517 6.49 10.67 2.23
N MET A 518 5.96 9.63 2.86
CA MET A 518 4.56 9.55 3.24
C MET A 518 4.44 9.46 4.74
N ARG A 519 3.62 10.35 5.32
CA ARG A 519 3.29 10.33 6.74
C ARG A 519 1.97 9.61 6.95
N ASN A 520 1.86 8.89 8.06
CA ASN A 520 0.60 8.39 8.57
C ASN A 520 -0.35 9.59 8.73
N PRO A 521 -1.47 9.65 7.99
CA PRO A 521 -2.43 10.75 8.07
C PRO A 521 -3.03 10.93 9.48
N TYR A 522 -2.93 9.90 10.31
CA TYR A 522 -3.47 9.84 11.66
C TYR A 522 -2.37 9.86 12.74
N ALA A 523 -1.15 10.26 12.40
CA ALA A 523 -0.02 10.29 13.35
C ALA A 523 -0.30 11.14 14.59
N ASP A 524 -1.08 12.22 14.46
CA ASP A 524 -1.38 13.14 15.57
C ASP A 524 -2.61 12.70 16.41
N SER A 525 -3.45 11.80 15.88
CA SER A 525 -4.68 11.32 16.55
C SER A 525 -4.51 9.95 17.23
N VAL A 526 -3.53 9.16 16.81
CA VAL A 526 -3.24 7.86 17.39
C VAL A 526 -2.25 8.03 18.55
N ASN A 527 -2.67 7.68 19.76
CA ASN A 527 -1.79 7.64 20.93
C ASN A 527 -0.69 6.60 20.67
N THR A 528 0.52 7.07 20.34
CA THR A 528 1.64 6.27 19.82
C THR A 528 2.15 5.35 20.93
N GLN A 529 1.56 4.17 21.06
CA GLN A 529 2.07 3.15 21.97
C GLN A 529 3.29 2.50 21.34
N GLN A 530 4.45 2.63 21.99
CA GLN A 530 5.72 2.05 21.55
C GLN A 530 5.56 0.55 21.27
N ILE A 531 5.66 0.17 20.00
CA ILE A 531 5.83 -1.23 19.59
C ILE A 531 7.29 -1.59 19.91
N VAL A 532 7.48 -2.58 20.79
CA VAL A 532 8.78 -2.88 21.43
C VAL A 532 9.75 -3.60 20.47
N GLN A 533 9.28 -4.12 19.33
CA GLN A 533 10.09 -4.68 18.25
C GLN A 533 9.25 -4.71 16.95
N GLY A 534 9.77 -4.16 15.85
CA GLY A 534 9.06 -4.10 14.58
C GLY A 534 9.08 -5.44 13.85
N GLU A 535 7.96 -6.18 13.87
CA GLU A 535 7.73 -7.29 12.95
C GLU A 535 7.58 -6.75 11.51
N SER A 536 8.16 -7.40 10.51
CA SER A 536 8.00 -7.04 9.10
C SER A 536 6.59 -7.40 8.57
N ALA A 537 6.20 -6.91 7.39
CA ALA A 537 4.95 -7.35 6.75
C ALA A 537 4.91 -8.87 6.52
N GLN A 538 6.06 -9.47 6.20
CA GLN A 538 6.17 -10.91 6.01
C GLN A 538 5.94 -11.66 7.33
N ASP A 539 6.52 -11.21 8.43
CA ASP A 539 6.34 -11.83 9.76
C ASP A 539 4.88 -11.81 10.25
N ARG A 540 4.12 -10.79 9.84
CA ARG A 540 2.68 -10.66 10.17
C ARG A 540 1.78 -11.45 9.22
N LEU A 541 2.27 -11.79 8.02
CA LEU A 541 1.50 -12.54 7.03
C LEU A 541 1.54 -14.06 7.27
N VAL A 542 2.67 -14.58 7.76
CA VAL A 542 2.92 -16.01 7.93
C VAL A 542 2.94 -16.43 9.40
N ARG A 543 2.82 -17.74 9.64
CA ARG A 543 3.04 -18.38 10.94
C ARG A 543 4.45 -18.05 11.43
N GLN A 544 4.59 -17.66 12.70
CA GLN A 544 5.93 -17.49 13.28
C GLN A 544 6.71 -18.82 13.29
N LEU A 545 7.80 -18.84 12.54
CA LEU A 545 8.69 -19.99 12.37
C LEU A 545 9.79 -20.05 13.46
N GLY A 546 10.51 -21.17 13.49
CA GLY A 546 11.72 -21.34 14.30
C GLY A 546 11.53 -22.15 15.58
N VAL A 547 10.66 -21.73 16.51
CA VAL A 547 10.50 -22.41 17.84
C VAL A 547 9.41 -23.48 17.88
N ARG A 548 8.58 -23.61 16.84
CA ARG A 548 7.48 -24.57 16.81
C ARG A 548 7.70 -25.63 15.73
N PRO A 549 7.47 -26.91 16.05
CA PRO A 549 7.31 -27.93 15.04
C PRO A 549 6.15 -27.62 14.08
N LEU A 550 6.30 -28.01 12.83
CA LEU A 550 5.31 -27.75 11.78
C LEU A 550 3.99 -28.49 12.03
N GLY A 551 4.05 -29.74 12.51
CA GLY A 551 2.88 -30.59 12.78
C GLY A 551 2.11 -30.24 14.06
N MET A 552 2.59 -29.29 14.87
CA MET A 552 1.81 -28.80 16.02
C MET A 552 0.66 -27.92 15.51
N GLN A 553 -0.55 -28.48 15.41
CA GLN A 553 -1.81 -27.79 15.10
C GLN A 553 -2.46 -27.23 16.38
N HIS A 554 -3.14 -26.08 16.27
CA HIS A 554 -3.88 -25.49 17.39
C HIS A 554 -5.18 -26.26 17.67
N GLY A 555 -5.31 -26.77 18.90
CA GLY A 555 -6.61 -26.88 19.57
C GLY A 555 -6.80 -25.65 20.45
N GLN A 556 -7.65 -24.71 20.03
CA GLN A 556 -7.98 -23.41 20.65
C GLN A 556 -6.97 -22.25 20.48
N PRO A 557 -7.48 -21.02 20.26
CA PRO A 557 -6.65 -19.84 20.08
C PRO A 557 -5.98 -19.48 21.40
N HIS A 558 -4.64 -19.51 21.44
CA HIS A 558 -3.91 -18.86 22.52
C HIS A 558 -4.14 -17.34 22.43
N HIS A 559 -5.20 -16.87 23.10
CA HIS A 559 -5.27 -15.53 23.66
C HIS A 559 -4.08 -15.33 24.61
N ARG A 560 -2.90 -14.92 24.10
CA ARG A 560 -1.83 -14.30 24.92
C ARG A 560 -0.70 -13.68 24.09
N GLN A 561 -1.09 -12.86 23.13
CA GLN A 561 -0.55 -11.54 22.82
C GLN A 561 -1.30 -11.13 21.57
N VAL A 562 -2.23 -10.18 21.67
CA VAL A 562 -2.81 -9.56 20.47
C VAL A 562 -1.61 -8.96 19.73
N GLN A 563 -1.13 -9.63 18.68
CA GLN A 563 -0.14 -9.07 17.77
C GLN A 563 -0.73 -7.75 17.27
N ARG A 564 -0.15 -6.65 17.73
CA ARG A 564 -0.68 -5.33 17.43
C ARG A 564 -0.27 -5.00 16.00
N THR A 565 -1.18 -5.21 15.06
CA THR A 565 -0.98 -4.78 13.68
C THR A 565 -0.83 -3.26 13.67
N PRO A 566 0.28 -2.70 13.15
CA PRO A 566 0.45 -1.26 13.06
C PRO A 566 -0.66 -0.62 12.24
N PHE A 567 -1.15 0.53 12.70
CA PHE A 567 -2.18 1.27 11.98
C PHE A 567 -1.70 1.67 10.58
N PHE A 568 -0.47 2.19 10.49
CA PHE A 568 0.22 2.49 9.24
C PHE A 568 1.29 1.44 8.96
N ARG A 569 1.25 0.83 7.78
CA ARG A 569 2.21 -0.20 7.35
C ARG A 569 2.34 -0.25 5.84
N THR A 570 3.44 -0.83 5.39
CA THR A 570 3.67 -1.15 3.98
C THR A 570 3.45 -2.64 3.75
N GLY A 571 2.88 -3.01 2.60
CA GLY A 571 2.91 -4.38 2.12
C GLY A 571 4.28 -4.75 1.55
N LEU A 572 4.36 -5.80 0.74
CA LEU A 572 5.59 -6.13 -0.01
C LEU A 572 5.71 -5.26 -1.28
N PRO A 573 6.65 -4.30 -1.35
CA PRO A 573 6.77 -3.40 -2.51
C PRO A 573 7.36 -4.10 -3.73
N ARG A 574 7.01 -3.58 -4.92
CA ARG A 574 7.43 -4.08 -6.23
C ARG A 574 7.87 -2.91 -7.13
N LEU A 575 8.46 -3.22 -8.29
CA LEU A 575 8.80 -2.22 -9.31
C LEU A 575 7.57 -1.49 -9.86
N THR A 576 6.40 -2.13 -9.77
CA THR A 576 5.10 -1.62 -10.19
C THR A 576 4.45 -0.69 -9.17
N GLY A 577 4.88 -0.71 -7.91
CA GLY A 577 4.41 0.22 -6.90
C GLY A 577 4.63 -0.23 -5.46
N VAL A 578 4.31 0.67 -4.54
CA VAL A 578 4.42 0.48 -3.10
C VAL A 578 3.02 0.40 -2.50
N PRO A 579 2.59 -0.78 -2.00
CA PRO A 579 1.32 -0.92 -1.29
C PRO A 579 1.45 -0.37 0.12
N ILE A 580 0.56 0.54 0.49
CA ILE A 580 0.52 1.20 1.80
C ILE A 580 -0.86 1.03 2.39
N ILE A 581 -0.92 0.52 3.62
CA ILE A 581 -2.17 0.26 4.32
C ILE A 581 -2.27 1.16 5.55
N TYR A 582 -3.41 1.84 5.66
CA TYR A 582 -3.84 2.58 6.84
C TYR A 582 -5.37 2.65 6.86
N ASP A 583 -6.00 2.66 8.03
CA ASP A 583 -7.46 2.87 8.18
C ASP A 583 -8.36 2.13 7.16
N HIS A 584 -8.27 0.78 7.10
CA HIS A 584 -9.01 -0.05 6.14
C HIS A 584 -8.89 0.41 4.67
N THR A 585 -7.81 1.12 4.34
CA THR A 585 -7.53 1.70 3.03
C THR A 585 -6.19 1.17 2.53
N LEU A 586 -6.17 0.72 1.29
CA LEU A 586 -4.96 0.35 0.55
C LEU A 586 -4.70 1.41 -0.51
N GLU A 587 -3.51 1.97 -0.50
CA GLU A 587 -2.99 2.79 -1.58
C GLU A 587 -1.88 2.06 -2.31
N LEU A 588 -1.87 2.15 -3.63
CA LEU A 588 -0.69 1.82 -4.42
C LEU A 588 -0.06 3.11 -4.93
N ARG A 589 1.20 3.36 -4.54
CA ARG A 589 1.96 4.55 -4.96
C ARG A 589 3.09 4.17 -5.91
N ASP A 590 3.42 5.07 -6.82
CA ASP A 590 4.59 4.89 -7.68
C ASP A 590 5.88 4.87 -6.86
N LEU A 591 6.78 3.94 -7.18
CA LEU A 591 8.00 3.69 -6.42
C LEU A 591 8.96 4.89 -6.45
N GLN A 592 9.07 5.59 -7.58
CA GLN A 592 10.03 6.67 -7.78
C GLN A 592 9.49 8.01 -7.30
N THR A 593 8.22 8.29 -7.56
CA THR A 593 7.61 9.62 -7.36
C THR A 593 6.74 9.71 -6.11
N GLY A 594 6.22 8.59 -5.62
CA GLY A 594 5.25 8.59 -4.51
C GLY A 594 3.83 8.99 -4.93
N ARG A 595 3.61 9.28 -6.21
CA ARG A 595 2.29 9.62 -6.77
C ARG A 595 1.30 8.48 -6.55
N LEU A 596 0.09 8.82 -6.13
CA LEU A 596 -0.97 7.84 -5.91
C LEU A 596 -1.49 7.30 -7.26
N LEU A 597 -1.41 5.97 -7.44
CA LEU A 597 -1.88 5.29 -8.66
C LEU A 597 -3.34 4.89 -8.55
N TRP A 598 -3.71 4.28 -7.42
CA TRP A 598 -5.08 3.94 -7.06
C TRP A 598 -5.22 3.77 -5.55
N GLN A 599 -6.45 3.92 -5.07
CA GLN A 599 -6.84 3.74 -3.68
C GLN A 599 -8.04 2.80 -3.62
N ARG A 600 -8.04 1.89 -2.64
CA ARG A 600 -9.17 1.03 -2.33
C ARG A 600 -9.52 1.14 -0.85
N ARG A 601 -10.81 1.27 -0.52
CA ARG A 601 -11.34 1.27 0.85
C ARG A 601 -11.96 -0.08 1.22
N GLN A 602 -12.38 -0.23 2.47
CA GLN A 602 -13.05 -1.43 3.01
C GLN A 602 -12.16 -2.69 2.97
N LEU A 603 -10.89 -2.56 3.37
CA LEU A 603 -10.03 -3.72 3.58
C LEU A 603 -10.44 -4.52 4.82
N PRO A 604 -10.21 -5.85 4.81
CA PRO A 604 -10.36 -6.68 6.00
C PRO A 604 -9.52 -6.18 7.19
N ASP A 605 -9.99 -6.45 8.39
CA ASP A 605 -9.30 -6.12 9.63
C ASP A 605 -7.90 -6.73 9.66
N ARG A 606 -6.92 -5.93 10.08
CA ARG A 606 -5.53 -6.36 10.27
C ARG A 606 -4.89 -6.98 9.01
N ALA A 607 -5.39 -6.64 7.83
CA ALA A 607 -4.90 -7.22 6.58
C ALA A 607 -3.44 -6.87 6.26
N GLU A 608 -2.73 -7.78 5.64
CA GLU A 608 -1.40 -7.54 5.06
C GLU A 608 -1.49 -7.66 3.52
N ALA A 609 -0.66 -6.88 2.81
CA ALA A 609 -0.59 -6.90 1.35
C ALA A 609 0.68 -7.59 0.86
N PHE A 610 0.52 -8.56 -0.04
CA PHE A 610 1.59 -9.29 -0.71
C PHE A 610 1.23 -9.53 -2.17
N GLY A 611 2.11 -10.12 -2.98
CA GLY A 611 1.81 -10.40 -4.38
C GLY A 611 2.98 -10.20 -5.32
N ASP A 612 2.65 -10.07 -6.60
CA ASP A 612 3.58 -9.89 -7.72
C ASP A 612 3.25 -8.63 -8.53
N ASP A 613 3.89 -8.47 -9.69
CA ASP A 613 3.71 -7.30 -10.55
C ASP A 613 2.32 -7.21 -11.20
N VAL A 614 1.51 -8.28 -11.11
CA VAL A 614 0.19 -8.37 -11.74
C VAL A 614 -0.92 -8.36 -10.69
N VAL A 615 -0.71 -8.98 -9.53
CA VAL A 615 -1.72 -9.15 -8.48
C VAL A 615 -1.21 -8.66 -7.13
N VAL A 616 -2.02 -7.82 -6.46
CA VAL A 616 -1.90 -7.51 -5.03
C VAL A 616 -2.94 -8.33 -4.26
N CYS A 617 -2.46 -9.24 -3.41
CA CYS A 617 -3.24 -10.05 -2.50
C CYS A 617 -3.34 -9.35 -1.14
N VAL A 618 -4.55 -9.21 -0.61
CA VAL A 618 -4.82 -8.60 0.70
C VAL A 618 -5.51 -9.62 1.59
N ALA A 619 -4.86 -10.01 2.68
CA ALA A 619 -5.37 -11.08 3.55
C ALA A 619 -5.26 -10.73 5.03
N GLY A 620 -6.34 -10.94 5.78
CA GLY A 620 -6.35 -10.89 7.23
C GLY A 620 -5.67 -12.11 7.88
N PRO A 621 -5.49 -12.10 9.22
CA PRO A 621 -4.94 -13.24 9.96
C PRO A 621 -5.79 -14.51 9.87
N ASP A 622 -7.12 -14.41 9.76
CA ASP A 622 -8.00 -15.56 9.57
C ASP A 622 -8.09 -15.99 8.09
N GLY A 623 -7.65 -15.13 7.17
CA GLY A 623 -7.70 -15.34 5.73
C GLY A 623 -9.07 -15.20 5.10
N LYS A 624 -10.10 -14.86 5.89
CA LYS A 624 -11.45 -14.67 5.37
C LYS A 624 -11.55 -13.39 4.57
N ASP A 625 -12.45 -13.41 3.58
CA ASP A 625 -12.75 -12.25 2.75
C ASP A 625 -11.49 -11.64 2.07
N SER A 626 -10.48 -12.47 1.78
CA SER A 626 -9.23 -12.00 1.18
C SER A 626 -9.50 -11.46 -0.23
N LEU A 627 -8.88 -10.32 -0.54
CA LEU A 627 -9.08 -9.60 -1.79
C LEU A 627 -7.88 -9.82 -2.72
N LEU A 628 -8.15 -10.21 -3.96
CA LEU A 628 -7.15 -10.30 -5.02
C LEU A 628 -7.38 -9.16 -6.00
N LEU A 629 -6.45 -8.23 -6.04
CA LEU A 629 -6.58 -6.97 -6.76
C LEU A 629 -5.58 -6.92 -7.91
N SER A 630 -5.98 -6.31 -9.02
CA SER A 630 -5.05 -5.99 -10.10
C SER A 630 -4.05 -4.92 -9.67
N THR A 631 -2.75 -5.18 -9.79
CA THR A 631 -1.72 -4.19 -9.46
C THR A 631 -1.83 -2.95 -10.36
N ALA A 632 -2.29 -3.12 -11.60
CA ALA A 632 -2.35 -2.03 -12.58
C ALA A 632 -3.41 -0.97 -12.24
N ASP A 633 -4.57 -1.37 -11.74
CA ASP A 633 -5.76 -0.51 -11.61
C ASP A 633 -6.64 -0.84 -10.38
N GLY A 634 -6.16 -1.62 -9.42
CA GLY A 634 -6.78 -1.83 -8.11
C GLY A 634 -8.12 -2.58 -8.10
N HIS A 635 -8.62 -3.01 -9.26
CA HIS A 635 -9.91 -3.69 -9.33
C HIS A 635 -9.86 -5.08 -8.77
N LEU A 636 -11.01 -5.51 -8.24
CA LEU A 636 -11.18 -6.85 -7.70
C LEU A 636 -11.16 -7.89 -8.82
N LEU A 637 -10.11 -8.70 -8.84
CA LEU A 637 -9.98 -9.88 -9.72
C LEU A 637 -10.74 -11.06 -9.13
N ALA A 638 -10.59 -11.28 -7.82
CA ALA A 638 -11.24 -12.36 -7.10
C ALA A 638 -11.38 -12.03 -5.61
N LYS A 639 -12.34 -12.68 -4.95
CA LYS A 639 -12.51 -12.66 -3.50
C LYS A 639 -12.64 -14.09 -3.00
N HIS A 640 -11.68 -14.52 -2.18
CA HIS A 640 -11.56 -15.90 -1.72
C HIS A 640 -11.13 -15.95 -0.26
N ASP A 641 -11.47 -17.05 0.42
CA ASP A 641 -10.88 -17.36 1.70
C ASP A 641 -9.50 -18.00 1.47
N LEU A 642 -8.48 -17.42 2.06
CA LEU A 642 -7.14 -18.00 2.12
C LEU A 642 -6.97 -18.77 3.44
N PRO A 643 -6.06 -19.75 3.50
CA PRO A 643 -5.74 -20.43 4.75
C PRO A 643 -5.41 -19.43 5.86
N PRO A 644 -5.75 -19.70 7.13
CA PRO A 644 -5.42 -18.82 8.24
C PRO A 644 -3.91 -18.66 8.40
N GLN A 645 -3.47 -17.58 9.05
CA GLN A 645 -2.06 -17.24 9.26
C GLN A 645 -1.24 -18.42 9.83
N ASP A 646 -1.82 -19.20 10.74
CA ASP A 646 -1.16 -20.36 11.36
C ASP A 646 -0.83 -21.49 10.37
N GLU A 647 -1.45 -21.51 9.20
CA GLU A 647 -1.18 -22.49 8.14
C GLU A 647 -0.24 -21.94 7.06
N ARG A 648 -0.04 -20.62 6.98
CA ARG A 648 0.85 -19.97 6.01
C ARG A 648 2.30 -20.05 6.47
N LEU A 649 3.16 -20.67 5.68
CA LEU A 649 4.57 -20.88 6.03
C LEU A 649 5.51 -19.86 5.36
N ALA A 650 5.26 -19.53 4.10
CA ALA A 650 6.09 -18.62 3.32
C ALA A 650 5.28 -17.99 2.18
N VAL A 651 5.81 -16.91 1.61
CA VAL A 651 5.21 -16.20 0.47
C VAL A 651 6.28 -15.95 -0.60
N ALA A 652 5.93 -16.16 -1.87
CA ALA A 652 6.75 -15.77 -3.01
C ALA A 652 5.84 -15.28 -4.14
N GLY A 653 5.87 -13.98 -4.42
CA GLY A 653 4.91 -13.36 -5.34
C GLY A 653 3.49 -13.51 -4.80
N ARG A 654 2.58 -14.03 -5.64
CA ARG A 654 1.20 -14.40 -5.25
C ARG A 654 1.05 -15.83 -4.69
N ARG A 655 2.13 -16.60 -4.60
CA ARG A 655 2.12 -18.00 -4.12
C ARG A 655 2.36 -18.03 -2.61
N LEU A 656 1.55 -18.82 -1.91
CA LEU A 656 1.69 -19.12 -0.48
C LEU A 656 2.11 -20.57 -0.32
N LEU A 657 3.16 -20.84 0.45
CA LEU A 657 3.41 -22.19 0.95
C LEU A 657 2.55 -22.40 2.19
N ILE A 658 1.74 -23.45 2.20
CA ILE A 658 0.79 -23.74 3.27
C ILE A 658 0.98 -25.16 3.81
N LEU A 659 0.58 -25.35 5.07
CA LEU A 659 0.39 -26.67 5.66
C LEU A 659 -0.92 -27.25 5.14
N GLU A 660 -0.87 -28.46 4.62
CA GLU A 660 -2.08 -29.21 4.28
C GLU A 660 -2.54 -30.01 5.50
N ALA A 661 -3.80 -29.86 5.89
CA ALA A 661 -4.41 -30.74 6.87
C ALA A 661 -4.45 -32.15 6.26
N GLY A 662 -3.56 -33.03 6.72
CA GLY A 662 -3.64 -34.45 6.39
C GLY A 662 -5.00 -34.99 6.81
N GLU A 663 -5.52 -35.99 6.08
CA GLU A 663 -6.61 -36.81 6.60
C GLU A 663 -6.22 -37.24 8.02
N GLU A 664 -7.15 -37.13 8.98
CA GLU A 664 -6.95 -37.49 10.39
C GLU A 664 -6.64 -38.98 10.55
N SER A 665 -5.45 -39.40 10.12
CA SER A 665 -4.83 -40.64 10.54
C SER A 665 -3.98 -40.30 11.75
N PRO A 666 -4.39 -40.71 12.97
CA PRO A 666 -3.62 -40.47 14.18
C PRO A 666 -2.20 -41.07 14.17
N ASP A 667 -1.88 -41.89 13.14
CA ASP A 667 -0.58 -42.54 12.94
C ASP A 667 0.33 -41.89 11.86
N SER A 668 -0.12 -40.87 11.11
CA SER A 668 0.76 -40.24 10.09
C SER A 668 1.65 -39.16 10.71
N ASP A 669 2.93 -39.47 10.91
CA ASP A 669 3.97 -38.51 11.37
C ASP A 669 4.43 -37.53 10.27
N GLU A 670 3.69 -37.41 9.17
CA GLU A 670 4.01 -36.54 8.04
C GLU A 670 2.97 -35.44 7.84
N VAL A 671 3.47 -34.28 7.44
CA VAL A 671 2.71 -33.08 7.17
C VAL A 671 2.94 -32.68 5.72
N GLY A 672 1.85 -32.53 4.98
CA GLY A 672 1.88 -32.10 3.58
C GLY A 672 2.21 -30.61 3.47
N LEU A 673 3.03 -30.27 2.48
CA LEU A 673 3.40 -28.90 2.14
C LEU A 673 2.93 -28.61 0.72
N THR A 674 2.08 -27.60 0.58
CA THR A 674 1.42 -27.28 -0.68
C THR A 674 1.63 -25.82 -1.05
N SER A 675 2.00 -25.56 -2.30
CA SER A 675 2.05 -24.21 -2.85
C SER A 675 0.69 -23.84 -3.43
N LEU A 676 0.06 -22.83 -2.84
CA LEU A 676 -1.24 -22.30 -3.21
C LEU A 676 -1.07 -21.01 -4.01
N ASP A 677 -1.64 -20.95 -5.21
CA ASP A 677 -1.81 -19.70 -5.94
C ASP A 677 -2.98 -18.91 -5.36
N ALA A 678 -2.74 -17.73 -4.79
CA ALA A 678 -3.80 -16.96 -4.15
C ALA A 678 -4.87 -16.47 -5.14
N LEU A 679 -4.55 -16.33 -6.43
CA LEU A 679 -5.48 -15.80 -7.44
C LEU A 679 -6.57 -16.82 -7.84
N ASN A 680 -6.17 -18.06 -8.12
CA ASN A 680 -7.06 -19.07 -8.67
C ASN A 680 -7.22 -20.31 -7.77
N LEU A 681 -6.63 -20.27 -6.58
CA LEU A 681 -6.62 -21.34 -5.58
C LEU A 681 -6.04 -22.67 -6.09
N SER A 682 -5.29 -22.65 -7.19
CA SER A 682 -4.58 -23.84 -7.67
C SER A 682 -3.53 -24.28 -6.66
N ARG A 683 -3.53 -25.58 -6.39
CA ARG A 683 -2.63 -26.23 -5.43
C ARG A 683 -1.60 -27.06 -6.20
N THR A 684 -0.34 -26.90 -5.82
CA THR A 684 0.76 -27.73 -6.29
C THR A 684 1.40 -28.38 -5.07
N GLU A 685 1.44 -29.71 -5.03
CA GLU A 685 2.14 -30.45 -3.98
C GLU A 685 3.63 -30.10 -4.04
N ALA A 686 4.14 -29.47 -2.98
CA ALA A 686 5.53 -29.03 -2.92
C ALA A 686 6.44 -30.06 -2.24
N GLY A 687 5.87 -30.89 -1.36
CA GLY A 687 6.52 -32.03 -0.70
C GLY A 687 5.81 -32.42 0.61
N SER A 688 6.44 -33.30 1.39
CA SER A 688 6.04 -33.62 2.77
C SER A 688 7.22 -33.48 3.72
N CYS A 689 6.95 -33.29 5.01
CA CYS A 689 7.98 -33.28 6.04
C CYS A 689 7.47 -33.96 7.32
N LYS A 690 8.37 -34.32 8.23
CA LYS A 690 7.99 -34.88 9.53
C LYS A 690 7.25 -33.85 10.39
N SER A 691 6.29 -34.29 11.21
CA SER A 691 5.51 -33.43 12.10
C SER A 691 6.39 -32.64 13.08
N ASN A 692 7.51 -33.25 13.50
CA ASN A 692 8.51 -32.66 14.39
C ASN A 692 9.48 -31.69 13.69
N ALA A 693 9.37 -31.50 12.37
CA ALA A 693 10.27 -30.65 11.61
C ALA A 693 10.07 -29.17 11.95
N ARG A 694 11.12 -28.38 11.78
CA ARG A 694 11.09 -26.92 11.92
C ARG A 694 11.33 -26.27 10.57
N GLY A 695 10.59 -25.19 10.31
CA GLY A 695 10.68 -24.40 9.09
C GLY A 695 11.56 -23.16 9.23
N TYR A 696 12.16 -22.73 8.13
CA TYR A 696 12.80 -21.42 7.95
C TYR A 696 12.46 -20.88 6.55
N ALA A 697 11.90 -19.67 6.48
CA ALA A 697 11.58 -18.99 5.22
C ALA A 697 12.72 -18.02 4.87
N ASP A 698 13.38 -18.27 3.75
CA ASP A 698 14.40 -17.37 3.22
C ASP A 698 13.75 -16.23 2.43
N PRO A 699 14.24 -14.97 2.55
CA PRO A 699 13.70 -13.84 1.80
C PRO A 699 13.73 -13.99 0.27
N SER A 700 14.58 -14.88 -0.29
CA SER A 700 14.62 -15.16 -1.72
C SER A 700 13.45 -15.99 -2.23
N GLY A 701 12.58 -16.50 -1.34
CA GLY A 701 11.42 -17.34 -1.71
C GLY A 701 11.69 -18.84 -1.62
N VAL A 702 12.77 -19.26 -0.95
CA VAL A 702 13.04 -20.67 -0.64
C VAL A 702 12.62 -20.97 0.79
N PHE A 703 11.92 -22.07 1.01
CA PHE A 703 11.54 -22.56 2.33
C PHE A 703 12.33 -23.81 2.69
N PHE A 704 12.89 -23.83 3.89
CA PHE A 704 13.68 -24.96 4.40
C PHE A 704 12.95 -25.66 5.54
N THR A 705 12.99 -26.99 5.55
CA THR A 705 12.55 -27.80 6.70
C THR A 705 13.67 -28.68 7.19
N VAL A 706 13.84 -28.78 8.52
CA VAL A 706 14.76 -29.74 9.15
C VAL A 706 13.98 -30.59 10.15
N SER A 707 14.06 -31.92 10.04
CA SER A 707 13.48 -32.86 11.01
C SER A 707 14.44 -33.19 12.14
N THR A 708 13.94 -33.76 13.26
CA THR A 708 14.81 -34.23 14.34
C THR A 708 15.70 -35.41 13.92
N ALA A 709 15.31 -36.12 12.87
CA ALA A 709 16.12 -37.19 12.26
C ALA A 709 17.22 -36.65 11.33
N GLY A 710 17.28 -35.32 11.12
CA GLY A 710 18.27 -34.69 10.26
C GLY A 710 17.88 -34.62 8.79
N GLN A 711 16.62 -34.86 8.41
CA GLN A 711 16.19 -34.66 7.03
C GLN A 711 16.04 -33.16 6.76
N LEU A 712 16.85 -32.63 5.83
CA LEU A 712 16.79 -31.27 5.32
C LEU A 712 16.08 -31.28 3.96
N THR A 713 15.08 -30.41 3.81
CA THR A 713 14.39 -30.22 2.52
C THR A 713 14.38 -28.74 2.17
N ALA A 714 14.70 -28.39 0.93
CA ALA A 714 14.60 -27.04 0.39
C ALA A 714 13.50 -26.99 -0.67
N ILE A 715 12.61 -26.00 -0.59
CA ILE A 715 11.41 -25.89 -1.42
C ILE A 715 11.38 -24.51 -2.07
N ASP A 716 11.21 -24.49 -3.39
CA ASP A 716 10.92 -23.26 -4.13
C ASP A 716 9.43 -22.94 -3.98
N VAL A 717 9.10 -21.87 -3.25
CA VAL A 717 7.71 -21.49 -2.94
C VAL A 717 6.96 -21.06 -4.19
N ALA A 718 7.63 -20.34 -5.10
CA ALA A 718 7.03 -19.82 -6.32
C ALA A 718 6.78 -20.94 -7.34
N ALA A 719 7.76 -21.82 -7.54
CA ALA A 719 7.63 -22.97 -8.44
C ALA A 719 6.78 -24.10 -7.83
N GLY A 720 6.61 -24.11 -6.50
CA GLY A 720 5.85 -25.14 -5.79
C GLY A 720 6.47 -26.52 -5.91
N ARG A 721 7.80 -26.62 -5.84
CA ARG A 721 8.53 -27.89 -5.97
C ARG A 721 9.71 -27.96 -5.01
N THR A 722 10.03 -29.17 -4.58
CA THR A 722 11.26 -29.45 -3.85
C THR A 722 12.48 -29.22 -4.76
N ILE A 723 13.46 -28.46 -4.26
CA ILE A 723 14.75 -28.23 -4.90
C ILE A 723 15.66 -29.44 -4.64
N PHE A 724 15.82 -29.81 -3.37
CA PHE A 724 16.58 -30.98 -2.94
C PHE A 724 16.10 -31.51 -1.59
N VAL A 725 16.47 -32.76 -1.30
CA VAL A 725 16.32 -33.42 0.02
C VAL A 725 17.66 -34.03 0.39
N SER A 726 18.12 -33.79 1.61
CA SER A 726 19.44 -34.23 2.09
C SER A 726 19.37 -34.72 3.54
N GLU A 727 20.28 -35.60 3.92
CA GLU A 727 20.42 -36.05 5.31
C GLU A 727 21.61 -35.35 5.98
N LEU A 728 21.34 -34.65 7.09
CA LEU A 728 22.35 -33.98 7.90
C LEU A 728 23.23 -35.01 8.61
N PRO A 729 24.56 -34.97 8.44
CA PRO A 729 25.48 -35.86 9.15
C PRO A 729 25.49 -35.51 10.64
N GLU A 730 25.34 -36.49 11.54
CA GLU A 730 25.20 -36.22 13.00
C GLU A 730 23.98 -35.33 13.31
N PRO A 731 22.74 -35.89 13.25
CA PRO A 731 21.53 -35.12 13.49
C PRO A 731 21.50 -34.47 14.89
N PRO A 732 20.84 -33.31 15.04
CA PRO A 732 20.87 -32.57 16.30
C PRO A 732 20.16 -33.35 17.42
N ALA A 733 20.83 -33.46 18.57
CA ALA A 733 20.26 -34.05 19.79
C ALA A 733 19.17 -33.12 20.35
N GLY A 734 17.94 -33.31 19.88
CA GLY A 734 16.84 -32.36 20.03
C GLY A 734 17.03 -31.17 19.10
N LEU A 735 15.93 -30.68 18.53
CA LEU A 735 15.92 -29.62 17.54
C LEU A 735 15.22 -28.41 18.14
N THR A 736 15.88 -27.25 18.28
CA THR A 736 15.32 -26.04 18.94
C THR A 736 15.07 -24.88 17.97
N GLU A 737 15.92 -24.69 16.97
CA GLU A 737 15.85 -23.60 16.01
C GLU A 737 16.51 -24.02 14.69
N VAL A 738 16.08 -23.42 13.58
CA VAL A 738 16.74 -23.52 12.28
C VAL A 738 16.96 -22.11 11.76
N ARG A 739 18.18 -21.84 11.30
CA ARG A 739 18.54 -20.64 10.54
C ARG A 739 19.34 -21.05 9.31
N VAL A 740 19.09 -20.40 8.19
CA VAL A 740 19.81 -20.63 6.95
C VAL A 740 20.48 -19.34 6.52
N LEU A 741 21.75 -19.41 6.16
CA LEU A 741 22.51 -18.29 5.62
C LEU A 741 22.97 -18.67 4.20
N PRO A 742 22.48 -17.98 3.16
CA PRO A 742 23.03 -18.15 1.81
C PRO A 742 24.46 -17.61 1.75
N TRP A 743 25.35 -18.32 1.06
CA TRP A 743 26.70 -17.84 0.75
C TRP A 743 27.21 -18.47 -0.55
N GLU A 744 27.41 -17.65 -1.59
CA GLU A 744 27.89 -18.11 -2.90
C GLU A 744 27.12 -19.35 -3.43
N ASP A 745 27.81 -20.49 -3.54
CA ASP A 745 27.33 -21.77 -4.05
C ASP A 745 26.68 -22.66 -2.99
N ARG A 746 26.55 -22.21 -1.74
CA ARG A 746 26.11 -23.05 -0.62
C ARG A 746 25.14 -22.37 0.33
N TYR A 747 24.43 -23.20 1.10
CA TYR A 747 23.67 -22.80 2.27
C TYR A 747 24.41 -23.25 3.53
N LEU A 748 24.54 -22.32 4.48
CA LEU A 748 25.01 -22.62 5.82
C LEU A 748 23.80 -22.82 6.73
N ILE A 749 23.57 -24.05 7.17
CA ILE A 749 22.42 -24.43 7.99
C ILE A 749 22.86 -24.44 9.45
N LEU A 750 22.37 -23.48 10.24
CA LEU A 750 22.60 -23.41 11.67
C LEU A 750 21.39 -24.00 12.40
N VAL A 751 21.63 -25.10 13.12
CA VAL A 751 20.59 -25.88 13.79
C VAL A 751 20.83 -25.89 15.29
N GLY A 752 19.88 -25.34 16.05
CA GLY A 752 19.93 -25.32 17.51
C GLY A 752 19.67 -26.72 18.09
N ARG A 753 20.42 -27.10 19.12
CA ARG A 753 20.31 -28.40 19.78
C ARG A 753 20.12 -28.32 21.29
N THR A 754 19.56 -29.39 21.85
CA THR A 754 19.47 -29.52 23.31
C THR A 754 20.84 -29.85 23.89
N GLU A 755 21.21 -29.18 24.96
CA GLU A 755 22.44 -29.41 25.69
C GLU A 755 22.31 -30.60 26.66
N THR A 756 23.39 -31.31 26.90
CA THR A 756 23.43 -32.34 27.96
C THR A 756 23.42 -31.69 29.35
N ALA A 757 23.16 -32.49 30.40
CA ALA A 757 23.22 -31.97 31.77
C ALA A 757 24.61 -31.43 32.15
N GLU A 758 25.67 -32.12 31.70
CA GLU A 758 27.07 -31.71 31.91
C GLU A 758 27.42 -30.43 31.14
N GLU A 759 26.92 -30.29 29.90
CA GLU A 759 27.08 -29.07 29.12
C GLU A 759 26.41 -27.88 29.79
N ARG A 760 25.19 -28.05 30.32
CA ARG A 760 24.48 -26.99 31.04
C ARG A 760 25.27 -26.47 32.24
N ASP A 761 25.88 -27.38 33.01
CA ASP A 761 26.68 -27.04 34.18
C ASP A 761 27.99 -26.34 33.77
N ARG A 762 28.70 -26.90 32.76
CA ARG A 762 29.93 -26.31 32.21
C ARG A 762 29.70 -24.91 31.60
N PHE A 763 28.53 -24.68 31.03
CA PHE A 763 28.19 -23.43 30.36
C PHE A 763 27.50 -22.43 31.29
N ASP A 764 27.39 -22.71 32.59
CA ASP A 764 26.91 -21.72 33.54
C ASP A 764 27.78 -20.45 33.52
N GLY A 765 27.15 -19.29 33.68
CA GLY A 765 27.80 -17.99 33.52
C GLY A 765 28.08 -17.53 32.08
N ILE A 766 27.80 -18.34 31.04
CA ILE A 766 27.87 -17.88 29.64
C ILE A 766 26.61 -17.08 29.29
N ARG A 767 26.79 -15.90 28.69
CA ARG A 767 25.73 -14.99 28.26
C ARG A 767 25.92 -14.50 26.83
N ALA A 768 24.83 -14.04 26.22
CA ALA A 768 24.83 -13.41 24.91
C ALA A 768 25.52 -12.04 24.96
N VAL A 769 26.21 -11.69 23.88
CA VAL A 769 26.67 -10.32 23.65
C VAL A 769 25.55 -9.61 22.90
N ASN A 770 24.75 -8.81 23.61
CA ASN A 770 23.57 -8.14 23.03
C ASN A 770 23.89 -7.28 21.79
N ARG A 771 25.14 -6.83 21.62
CA ARG A 771 25.59 -6.09 20.42
C ARG A 771 25.79 -6.96 19.19
N PHE A 772 26.02 -8.26 19.34
CA PHE A 772 26.23 -9.17 18.20
C PHE A 772 24.91 -9.62 17.57
N GLY A 773 23.82 -9.61 18.32
CA GLY A 773 22.52 -10.02 17.80
C GLY A 773 21.44 -10.03 18.85
N VAL A 774 20.20 -10.15 18.37
CA VAL A 774 19.02 -10.37 19.23
C VAL A 774 18.91 -11.86 19.49
N ASN A 775 18.71 -12.22 20.76
CA ASN A 775 18.55 -13.60 21.18
C ASN A 775 17.15 -13.80 21.76
N ARG A 776 16.40 -14.78 21.23
CA ARG A 776 15.01 -15.03 21.64
C ARG A 776 14.90 -15.50 23.11
N PHE A 777 15.94 -16.12 23.66
CA PHE A 777 15.97 -16.60 25.05
C PHE A 777 16.54 -15.57 26.04
N GLY A 778 16.48 -14.27 25.69
CA GLY A 778 17.09 -13.21 26.47
C GLY A 778 18.62 -13.33 26.45
N ASN A 779 19.26 -13.30 27.62
CA ASN A 779 20.72 -13.30 27.71
C ASN A 779 21.38 -14.69 27.56
N ILE A 780 20.65 -15.78 27.31
CA ILE A 780 21.21 -17.16 27.25
C ILE A 780 21.36 -17.61 25.80
N VAL A 781 22.59 -17.81 25.33
CA VAL A 781 22.86 -18.27 23.95
C VAL A 781 22.65 -19.78 23.83
N GLU A 782 21.98 -20.23 22.77
CA GLU A 782 21.84 -21.66 22.47
C GLU A 782 23.12 -22.28 21.89
N THR A 783 23.28 -23.58 22.10
CA THR A 783 24.30 -24.39 21.42
C THR A 783 23.75 -24.90 20.08
N SER A 784 24.55 -24.83 19.01
CA SER A 784 24.10 -25.14 17.65
C SER A 784 25.12 -26.00 16.89
N LEU A 785 24.63 -26.69 15.86
CA LEU A 785 25.43 -27.36 14.83
C LEU A 785 25.34 -26.55 13.54
N LEU A 786 26.47 -26.34 12.87
CA LEU A 786 26.54 -25.63 11.60
C LEU A 786 26.95 -26.59 10.49
N TYR A 787 26.14 -26.66 9.45
CA TYR A 787 26.34 -27.48 8.26
C TYR A 787 26.59 -26.60 7.04
N ALA A 788 27.31 -27.11 6.05
CA ALA A 788 27.44 -26.50 4.73
C ALA A 788 26.90 -27.44 3.66
N VAL A 789 25.98 -26.95 2.84
CA VAL A 789 25.21 -27.74 1.87
C VAL A 789 25.22 -27.05 0.51
N ASP A 790 25.47 -27.78 -0.57
CA ASP A 790 25.41 -27.23 -1.93
C ASP A 790 24.02 -26.66 -2.24
N ARG A 791 23.99 -25.47 -2.83
CA ARG A 791 22.74 -24.71 -3.06
C ARG A 791 21.81 -25.34 -4.09
N LEU A 792 22.34 -26.13 -5.02
CA LEU A 792 21.59 -26.72 -6.13
C LEU A 792 21.30 -28.20 -5.87
N ALA A 793 22.34 -28.98 -5.57
CA ALA A 793 22.25 -30.43 -5.40
C ALA A 793 21.82 -30.85 -3.99
N GLY A 794 22.07 -30.01 -2.98
CA GLY A 794 21.86 -30.39 -1.59
C GLY A 794 22.97 -31.27 -1.00
N ASP A 795 24.09 -31.44 -1.70
CA ASP A 795 25.20 -32.28 -1.24
C ASP A 795 25.89 -31.68 -0.01
N MET A 796 26.29 -32.53 0.93
CA MET A 796 27.06 -32.10 2.11
C MET A 796 28.48 -31.71 1.71
N LEU A 797 28.83 -30.45 1.95
CA LEU A 797 30.17 -29.92 1.63
C LEU A 797 31.16 -30.15 2.77
N TRP A 798 30.67 -30.25 4.01
CA TRP A 798 31.48 -30.58 5.17
C TRP A 798 31.23 -32.02 5.62
N PRO A 799 32.30 -32.79 5.94
CA PRO A 799 32.15 -34.18 6.38
C PRO A 799 31.54 -34.29 7.78
N ARG A 800 31.64 -33.24 8.59
CA ARG A 800 31.06 -33.13 9.94
C ARG A 800 30.58 -31.70 10.19
N PRO A 801 29.51 -31.49 10.97
CA PRO A 801 29.08 -30.16 11.35
C PRO A 801 30.07 -29.50 12.32
N ALA A 802 30.18 -28.17 12.24
CA ALA A 802 30.88 -27.38 13.24
C ALA A 802 29.99 -27.21 14.49
N SER A 803 30.50 -27.56 15.67
CA SER A 803 29.77 -27.42 16.94
C SER A 803 29.99 -26.03 17.56
N ILE A 804 28.93 -25.22 17.64
CA ILE A 804 28.94 -23.87 18.20
C ILE A 804 28.40 -23.89 19.64
N GLN A 805 29.29 -23.83 20.62
CA GLN A 805 28.93 -23.93 22.05
C GLN A 805 28.60 -22.57 22.66
N ARG A 806 27.31 -22.24 22.77
CA ARG A 806 26.78 -20.99 23.32
C ARG A 806 27.50 -19.72 22.82
N HIS A 807 27.77 -19.63 21.52
CA HIS A 807 28.22 -18.38 20.88
C HIS A 807 27.13 -17.82 19.97
N ILE A 808 26.82 -16.53 20.12
CA ILE A 808 25.81 -15.84 19.32
C ILE A 808 26.44 -15.41 18.00
N LEU A 809 25.77 -15.75 16.90
CA LEU A 809 26.14 -15.33 15.56
C LEU A 809 26.04 -13.80 15.43
N HIS A 810 27.04 -13.16 14.82
CA HIS A 810 26.96 -11.74 14.49
C HIS A 810 25.92 -11.51 13.38
N VAL A 811 24.80 -10.84 13.68
CA VAL A 811 23.70 -10.64 12.72
C VAL A 811 24.09 -9.65 11.60
N GLY A 812 24.91 -8.64 11.91
CA GLY A 812 25.34 -7.62 10.95
C GLY A 812 26.61 -7.97 10.17
N GLN A 813 27.06 -9.23 10.18
CA GLN A 813 28.26 -9.60 9.43
C GLN A 813 27.99 -9.61 7.92
N PRO A 814 28.90 -9.10 7.08
CA PRO A 814 28.70 -9.10 5.63
C PRO A 814 28.62 -10.52 5.07
N ALA A 815 27.56 -10.77 4.29
CA ALA A 815 27.23 -12.11 3.82
C ALA A 815 28.34 -12.71 2.93
N GLY A 816 28.97 -11.90 2.08
CA GLY A 816 29.99 -12.30 1.12
C GLY A 816 31.39 -12.57 1.70
N LEU A 817 31.64 -12.28 2.98
CA LEU A 817 32.92 -12.64 3.61
C LEU A 817 33.07 -14.17 3.73
N PRO A 818 34.28 -14.73 3.54
CA PRO A 818 34.49 -16.18 3.68
C PRO A 818 34.52 -16.65 5.14
N VAL A 819 34.19 -15.80 6.10
CA VAL A 819 34.24 -16.10 7.54
C VAL A 819 32.90 -15.85 8.22
N LEU A 820 32.60 -16.64 9.25
CA LEU A 820 31.53 -16.40 10.21
C LEU A 820 32.11 -16.04 11.57
N VAL A 821 31.58 -14.98 12.18
CA VAL A 821 31.99 -14.54 13.52
C VAL A 821 30.86 -14.76 14.52
N PHE A 822 31.22 -15.36 15.65
CA PHE A 822 30.35 -15.54 16.80
C PHE A 822 31.01 -14.97 18.06
N ALA A 823 30.21 -14.58 19.04
CA ALA A 823 30.70 -14.07 20.32
C ALA A 823 29.95 -14.66 21.51
N ARG A 824 30.57 -14.61 22.68
CA ARG A 824 29.90 -14.84 23.97
C ARG A 824 30.53 -14.00 25.07
N GLN A 825 29.76 -13.75 26.11
CA GLN A 825 30.21 -13.12 27.34
C GLN A 825 30.35 -14.20 28.42
N LEU A 826 31.46 -14.18 29.15
CA LEU A 826 31.76 -15.09 30.25
C LEU A 826 31.67 -14.34 31.57
N GLN A 827 30.74 -14.73 32.43
CA GLN A 827 30.66 -14.28 33.83
C GLN A 827 31.37 -15.29 34.72
N MET A 828 32.50 -14.90 35.31
CA MET A 828 33.23 -15.75 36.24
C MET A 828 32.68 -15.56 37.66
N ASN A 829 31.92 -16.53 38.17
CA ASN A 829 31.55 -16.55 39.58
C ASN A 829 32.73 -17.09 40.40
N ARG A 830 33.45 -16.21 41.11
CA ARG A 830 34.31 -16.63 42.23
C ARG A 830 33.59 -16.37 43.55
N ASN A 831 33.89 -17.22 44.55
CA ASN A 831 33.35 -17.21 45.91
C ASN A 831 33.03 -15.80 46.44
N ALA A 832 31.90 -15.68 47.16
CA ALA A 832 31.15 -14.48 47.58
C ALA A 832 31.90 -13.38 48.38
N ARG A 833 33.24 -13.29 48.36
CA ARG A 833 34.05 -12.32 49.13
C ARG A 833 34.97 -11.44 48.28
N GLN A 834 34.87 -11.45 46.96
CA GLN A 834 35.66 -10.55 46.10
C GLN A 834 34.79 -9.78 45.10
N VAL A 835 35.23 -8.56 44.79
CA VAL A 835 34.65 -7.61 43.81
C VAL A 835 34.27 -8.35 42.52
N PRO A 836 33.10 -8.09 41.90
CA PRO A 836 32.72 -8.73 40.65
C PRO A 836 33.79 -8.46 39.58
N ASP A 837 34.35 -9.53 39.01
CA ASP A 837 35.33 -9.44 37.92
C ASP A 837 34.64 -8.85 36.68
N GLN A 838 35.40 -8.13 35.85
CA GLN A 838 34.85 -7.60 34.61
C GLN A 838 34.47 -8.76 33.68
N PRO A 839 33.33 -8.67 32.99
CA PRO A 839 32.93 -9.72 32.06
C PRO A 839 33.96 -9.87 30.95
N ARG A 840 34.38 -11.11 30.68
CA ARG A 840 35.27 -11.43 29.56
C ARG A 840 34.47 -11.75 28.31
N HIS A 841 35.02 -11.45 27.15
CA HIS A 841 34.41 -11.78 25.86
C HIS A 841 35.24 -12.87 25.18
N SER A 842 34.57 -13.76 24.46
CA SER A 842 35.17 -14.83 23.67
C SER A 842 34.62 -14.74 22.26
N LEU A 843 35.52 -14.69 21.28
CA LEU A 843 35.18 -14.66 19.86
C LEU A 843 35.51 -16.02 19.24
N LEU A 844 34.62 -16.48 18.38
CA LEU A 844 34.81 -17.67 17.55
C LEU A 844 34.71 -17.22 16.09
N CYS A 845 35.71 -17.55 15.29
CA CYS A 845 35.74 -17.30 13.86
C CYS A 845 35.80 -18.65 13.13
N LEU A 846 34.96 -18.83 12.12
CA LEU A 846 34.92 -20.03 11.28
C LEU A 846 35.09 -19.65 9.81
N ASP A 847 35.90 -20.41 9.08
CA ASP A 847 35.99 -20.29 7.62
C ASP A 847 34.82 -21.03 6.98
N LYS A 848 34.02 -20.35 6.14
CA LYS A 848 32.85 -20.94 5.46
C LYS A 848 33.24 -21.99 4.42
N ARG A 849 34.51 -22.00 4.00
CA ARG A 849 35.04 -22.90 2.97
C ARG A 849 35.40 -24.28 3.51
N THR A 850 35.85 -24.38 4.76
CA THR A 850 36.53 -25.58 5.30
C THR A 850 36.03 -26.01 6.66
#